data_AF-A0A7Y2HGN1-F1
#
_entry.id   AF-A0A7Y2HGN1-F1
#
_cell.length_a   1.000
_cell.length_b   1.000
_cell.length_c   1.000
_cell.angle_alpha   90.00
_cell.angle_beta   90.00
_cell.angle_gamma   90.00
#
_symmetry.space_group_name_H-M   'P 1'
#
loop_
_entity.id
_entity.type
_entity.pdbx_description
1 polymer ?
#
loop_
_entity_poly.entity_id
_entity_poly.type
_entity_poly.pdbx_seq_one_letter_code
_entity_poly.pdbx_strand_id
1 'polypeptide(L)'
;YKGVFELLPTNDRRIYNKKNWEHYREIVGKHKMAPISTDSLSHFNQFSNTFSNYLLKESDRKNIYYVAGKADETINGFKVVDRFFFGKKIKYTSTENGDGSVTWSSGIPSNILRSNLYYTSVEHGNLACEEELFNGILDLVDHGDTRSPAFKDKPVRRAARSGQRKTPLIQRPESLDYYNLEKAMDRIMGIEEEVSMEEVKAAPLQVEIFNGDLKWSNYPVMIGHFMGDGVVSAEDALDGYLNGKLTERHRMGFYPGRIGEQAIMYDKHDIPTGAVIIGLGSKDELTGYRMARSVEKAMLKYALFFRDNFPGNEYRDVRTSVSTLMIGSAYGRLPREESIRSIILGVQNANKILLGFDGEATDLPPIQKVEFVDYYEDNAYECYKILKRLEEEENHLKIKVTNDIEKGYGRRKRFLRDQSRSWWQSFTTEVVEEKDDKGRKSRHLAFTTYNGLSSASKDNVRSDLQLAMYLADELSTSDVWDKESSKVIFELLLPNQYKDFVRNHRNIQWRMDSFSAQFPWEMFHDTNYGEKPTFIESGLIRQLYNEEAILQPALVTAKRALVIGDPIFDQSFLPQLPGAKAEAQSVIVKLKAKGYAVEEKIAKNPLEITKALFAREYRVLHIASHGLYDLKNNRIGIAIGGDQLLTPGTIKQLTAIPEFVFINCCYSGKVDDRMENYVRHRHKLAANVGTQLIDIGVKAVVIAGWKVNDHSARVFAEHLYDALLSGAHFGDAVTRARRACYLDNKSNNTWGAYQCYGDQFYKLSPYQSSRQDRNEQTLDIEIVLELDNIISKSESVEISKGEEKVGLAIFKKTQELVEKAESLGPLSSEIIEKEAIIYHLLGRYEAAIEKFEELFRTGEGKYLYAYIDTYYNIKSKFLARLYDKKGSKEGCPFTMEEILDSFRSHISFNDYAESLSSHGSILKRAALLAESKPDCRRYLEDSAYKYMEAGKKIGIESKNSIYHFTSFITLATLCNLGLKTPRIDINEEMGMEYDAYLDQWIKKLQYRRVDRTDLWLQLSEMQLKVTSLLTSPSDSVSSHQAMCKELLSMYHKQIEKTMNIKVLVGEYEHMLFLKHILGKFSDMKERMGCIIEIKEFIAKYLPGM
;
A
#
# COMPACT_ATOMS: atom_id res chain seq x y z
N TYR A 1 -21.99 -34.58 4.40
CA TYR A 1 -22.03 -34.35 5.87
C TYR A 1 -23.00 -35.34 6.50
N LYS A 2 -22.51 -36.52 6.89
CA LYS A 2 -23.30 -37.43 7.76
C LYS A 2 -23.44 -36.74 9.13
N GLY A 3 -24.60 -36.82 9.78
CA GLY A 3 -24.91 -36.07 11.02
C GLY A 3 -25.80 -34.83 10.83
N VAL A 4 -25.43 -33.85 9.98
CA VAL A 4 -26.21 -32.59 9.85
C VAL A 4 -27.61 -32.82 9.27
N PHE A 5 -27.74 -33.71 8.28
CA PHE A 5 -29.05 -34.04 7.71
C PHE A 5 -29.93 -34.84 8.67
N GLU A 6 -29.34 -35.53 9.66
CA GLU A 6 -30.07 -36.31 10.67
C GLU A 6 -30.77 -35.40 11.69
N LEU A 7 -30.39 -34.12 11.76
CA LEU A 7 -31.05 -33.08 12.56
C LEU A 7 -32.32 -32.51 11.88
N LEU A 8 -32.64 -32.92 10.64
CA LEU A 8 -33.86 -32.47 9.98
C LEU A 8 -35.12 -33.06 10.64
N PRO A 9 -36.24 -32.32 10.65
CA PRO A 9 -37.49 -32.80 11.24
C PRO A 9 -37.96 -34.12 10.63
N THR A 10 -38.08 -35.16 11.46
CA THR A 10 -38.52 -36.51 11.04
C THR A 10 -40.05 -36.65 10.93
N ASN A 11 -40.79 -35.63 11.33
CA ASN A 11 -42.25 -35.59 11.30
C ASN A 11 -42.83 -34.82 10.11
N ASP A 12 -42.01 -34.11 9.33
CA ASP A 12 -42.46 -33.33 8.17
C ASP A 12 -42.17 -34.05 6.84
N ARG A 13 -43.20 -34.71 6.31
CA ARG A 13 -43.14 -35.44 5.03
C ARG A 13 -42.71 -34.58 3.84
N ARG A 14 -42.82 -33.25 3.91
CA ARG A 14 -42.39 -32.35 2.83
C ARG A 14 -40.89 -32.40 2.62
N ILE A 15 -40.13 -32.68 3.67
CA ILE A 15 -38.66 -32.67 3.67
C ILE A 15 -38.05 -33.93 3.03
N TYR A 16 -38.83 -35.01 2.90
CA TYR A 16 -38.38 -36.31 2.36
C TYR A 16 -38.30 -36.35 0.84
N ASN A 17 -38.86 -35.34 0.15
CA ASN A 17 -38.99 -35.35 -1.31
C ASN A 17 -38.09 -34.29 -1.95
N LYS A 18 -37.18 -34.74 -2.83
CA LYS A 18 -36.24 -33.89 -3.57
C LYS A 18 -36.94 -32.77 -4.37
N LYS A 19 -38.13 -33.05 -4.94
CA LYS A 19 -38.88 -32.04 -5.70
C LYS A 19 -39.29 -30.84 -4.84
N ASN A 20 -39.58 -31.06 -3.56
CA ASN A 20 -39.93 -29.96 -2.65
C ASN A 20 -38.71 -29.10 -2.33
N TRP A 21 -37.54 -29.71 -2.14
CA TRP A 21 -36.27 -28.99 -1.97
C TRP A 21 -35.91 -28.14 -3.18
N GLU A 22 -36.11 -28.67 -4.40
CA GLU A 22 -35.93 -27.92 -5.65
C GLU A 22 -36.91 -26.76 -5.74
N HIS A 23 -38.18 -26.97 -5.39
CA HIS A 23 -39.19 -25.92 -5.33
C HIS A 23 -38.84 -24.82 -4.31
N TYR A 24 -38.39 -25.19 -3.11
CA TYR A 24 -37.94 -24.21 -2.11
C TYR A 24 -36.69 -23.47 -2.55
N ARG A 25 -35.77 -24.14 -3.26
CA ARG A 25 -34.58 -23.53 -3.83
C ARG A 25 -34.91 -22.49 -4.90
N GLU A 26 -35.96 -22.69 -5.68
CA GLU A 26 -36.46 -21.69 -6.63
C GLU A 26 -37.03 -20.47 -5.91
N ILE A 27 -37.78 -20.67 -4.83
CA ILE A 27 -38.38 -19.60 -4.03
C ILE A 27 -37.31 -18.78 -3.27
N VAL A 28 -36.28 -19.43 -2.74
CA VAL A 28 -35.23 -18.79 -1.92
C VAL A 28 -34.09 -18.19 -2.77
N GLY A 29 -33.92 -18.70 -3.99
CA GLY A 29 -32.84 -18.32 -4.91
C GLY A 29 -31.69 -19.32 -4.90
N LYS A 30 -31.25 -19.74 -6.10
CA LYS A 30 -30.24 -20.78 -6.33
C LYS A 30 -28.86 -20.50 -5.69
N HIS A 31 -28.54 -19.23 -5.43
CA HIS A 31 -27.31 -18.77 -4.78
C HIS A 31 -27.37 -18.82 -3.25
N LYS A 32 -28.59 -18.81 -2.67
CA LYS A 32 -28.83 -18.85 -1.21
C LYS A 32 -29.12 -20.24 -0.67
N MET A 33 -29.35 -21.21 -1.54
CA MET A 33 -29.69 -22.58 -1.18
C MET A 33 -29.04 -23.55 -2.16
N ALA A 34 -28.11 -24.37 -1.66
CA ALA A 34 -27.45 -25.40 -2.47
C ALA A 34 -28.46 -26.49 -2.91
N PRO A 35 -28.24 -27.15 -4.06
CA PRO A 35 -29.04 -28.31 -4.43
C PRO A 35 -28.81 -29.46 -3.44
N ILE A 36 -29.88 -30.14 -3.05
CA ILE A 36 -29.76 -31.33 -2.19
C ILE A 36 -29.39 -32.55 -3.04
N SER A 37 -28.39 -33.32 -2.59
CA SER A 37 -27.99 -34.55 -3.27
C SER A 37 -29.00 -35.68 -2.99
N THR A 38 -29.17 -36.56 -3.97
CA THR A 38 -30.06 -37.73 -3.83
C THR A 38 -29.56 -38.67 -2.72
N ASP A 39 -28.24 -38.79 -2.58
CA ASP A 39 -27.58 -39.65 -1.59
C ASP A 39 -27.76 -39.13 -0.15
N SER A 40 -27.71 -37.82 0.07
CA SER A 40 -27.98 -37.26 1.41
C SER A 40 -29.43 -37.46 1.81
N LEU A 41 -30.36 -37.35 0.85
CA LEU A 41 -31.78 -37.53 1.11
C LEU A 41 -32.13 -39.01 1.34
N SER A 42 -31.51 -39.94 0.60
CA SER A 42 -31.69 -41.38 0.84
C SER A 42 -31.13 -41.79 2.21
N HIS A 43 -29.97 -41.25 2.60
CA HIS A 43 -29.39 -41.42 3.94
C HIS A 43 -30.34 -40.91 5.04
N PHE A 44 -30.87 -39.69 4.91
CA PHE A 44 -31.84 -39.14 5.86
C PHE A 44 -33.12 -40.00 5.94
N ASN A 45 -33.63 -40.48 4.81
CA ASN A 45 -34.80 -41.34 4.78
C ASN A 45 -34.55 -42.68 5.50
N GLN A 46 -33.38 -43.29 5.31
CA GLN A 46 -32.99 -44.52 6.00
C GLN A 46 -32.84 -44.27 7.51
N PHE A 47 -32.19 -43.18 7.90
CA PHE A 47 -32.05 -42.77 9.30
C PHE A 47 -33.42 -42.56 9.94
N SER A 48 -34.30 -41.77 9.31
CA SER A 48 -35.62 -41.49 9.85
C SER A 48 -36.50 -42.75 9.97
N ASN A 49 -36.44 -43.68 9.01
CA ASN A 49 -37.17 -44.94 9.11
C ASN A 49 -36.65 -45.82 10.26
N THR A 50 -35.34 -45.80 10.50
CA THR A 50 -34.73 -46.51 11.63
C THR A 50 -35.16 -45.88 12.96
N PHE A 51 -35.12 -44.55 13.04
CA PHE A 51 -35.51 -43.78 14.23
C PHE A 51 -37.00 -43.92 14.57
N SER A 52 -37.89 -43.78 13.59
CA SER A 52 -39.35 -43.88 13.80
C SER A 52 -39.80 -45.28 14.23
N ASN A 53 -39.03 -46.32 13.88
CA ASN A 53 -39.31 -47.71 14.29
C ASN A 53 -38.57 -48.10 15.58
N TYR A 54 -37.76 -47.20 16.16
CA TYR A 54 -37.03 -47.47 17.38
C TYR A 54 -37.96 -47.34 18.60
N LEU A 55 -38.31 -48.49 19.20
CA LEU A 55 -39.06 -48.56 20.44
C LEU A 55 -38.11 -48.82 21.60
N LEU A 56 -37.99 -47.86 22.53
CA LEU A 56 -37.32 -48.08 23.81
C LEU A 56 -37.95 -49.28 24.54
N LYS A 57 -37.13 -50.23 24.99
CA LYS A 57 -37.60 -51.40 25.76
C LYS A 57 -38.19 -50.94 27.08
N GLU A 58 -39.18 -51.67 27.58
CA GLU A 58 -39.92 -51.30 28.80
C GLU A 58 -39.05 -51.28 30.05
N SER A 59 -37.99 -52.10 30.10
CA SER A 59 -36.95 -52.10 31.13
C SER A 59 -36.16 -50.80 31.19
N ASP A 60 -35.86 -50.22 30.02
CA ASP A 60 -34.94 -49.08 29.90
C ASP A 60 -35.68 -47.77 30.22
N ARG A 61 -37.00 -47.73 29.98
CA ARG A 61 -37.85 -46.56 30.23
C ARG A 61 -37.90 -46.12 31.69
N LYS A 62 -37.71 -47.04 32.64
CA LYS A 62 -37.72 -46.71 34.08
C LYS A 62 -36.53 -45.83 34.49
N ASN A 63 -35.43 -45.91 33.74
CA ASN A 63 -34.17 -45.24 34.09
C ASN A 63 -33.86 -44.04 33.15
N ILE A 64 -34.80 -43.66 32.29
CA ILE A 64 -34.65 -42.51 31.39
C ILE A 64 -35.50 -41.36 31.93
N TYR A 65 -34.84 -40.21 32.17
CA TYR A 65 -35.46 -38.96 32.58
C TYR A 65 -35.31 -37.92 31.47
N TYR A 66 -36.37 -37.15 31.21
CA TYR A 66 -36.37 -36.10 30.20
C TYR A 66 -36.61 -34.75 30.85
N VAL A 67 -35.69 -33.82 30.59
CA VAL A 67 -35.76 -32.44 31.07
C VAL A 67 -36.08 -31.54 29.89
N ALA A 68 -37.32 -31.06 29.84
CA ALA A 68 -37.83 -30.20 28.78
C ALA A 68 -37.54 -28.73 29.11
N GLY A 69 -36.73 -28.08 28.29
CA GLY A 69 -36.55 -26.63 28.33
C GLY A 69 -37.80 -25.86 27.92
N LYS A 70 -37.75 -24.53 28.07
CA LYS A 70 -38.80 -23.64 27.62
C LYS A 70 -38.26 -22.32 27.07
N ALA A 71 -38.69 -21.97 25.86
CA ALA A 71 -38.58 -20.63 25.31
C ALA A 71 -39.96 -20.01 25.08
N ASP A 72 -39.99 -18.70 24.86
CA ASP A 72 -41.23 -17.99 24.52
C ASP A 72 -41.70 -18.32 23.08
N GLU A 73 -40.77 -18.66 22.18
CA GLU A 73 -41.07 -19.01 20.79
C GLU A 73 -40.17 -20.15 20.31
N THR A 74 -40.76 -21.22 19.79
CA THR A 74 -40.06 -22.35 19.17
C THR A 74 -40.61 -22.58 17.77
N ILE A 75 -39.75 -22.65 16.76
CA ILE A 75 -40.19 -22.87 15.38
C ILE A 75 -40.80 -24.27 15.24
N ASN A 76 -42.03 -24.34 14.72
CA ASN A 76 -42.77 -25.60 14.56
C ASN A 76 -43.16 -25.92 13.11
N GLY A 77 -42.77 -25.06 12.16
CA GLY A 77 -43.05 -25.29 10.75
C GLY A 77 -42.82 -24.07 9.88
N PHE A 78 -43.20 -24.18 8.62
CA PHE A 78 -43.16 -23.09 7.66
C PHE A 78 -44.27 -23.21 6.61
N LYS A 79 -44.62 -22.08 5.99
CA LYS A 79 -45.59 -21.92 4.91
C LYS A 79 -45.01 -21.04 3.81
N VAL A 80 -45.34 -21.35 2.56
CA VAL A 80 -45.05 -20.46 1.42
C VAL A 80 -46.20 -19.45 1.32
N VAL A 81 -45.87 -18.17 1.31
CA VAL A 81 -46.82 -17.06 1.18
C VAL A 81 -46.48 -16.25 -0.06
N ASP A 82 -47.50 -15.91 -0.85
CA ASP A 82 -47.39 -14.98 -1.97
C ASP A 82 -47.32 -13.54 -1.42
N ARG A 83 -46.32 -12.78 -1.87
CA ARG A 83 -46.27 -11.33 -1.65
C ARG A 83 -46.71 -10.61 -2.90
N PHE A 84 -47.66 -9.68 -2.74
CA PHE A 84 -48.04 -8.76 -3.79
C PHE A 84 -46.79 -8.01 -4.28
N PHE A 85 -46.50 -8.07 -5.59
CA PHE A 85 -45.31 -7.52 -6.29
C PHE A 85 -43.93 -8.19 -6.13
N PHE A 86 -43.70 -9.10 -5.18
CA PHE A 86 -42.34 -9.67 -4.93
C PHE A 86 -42.24 -11.21 -4.97
N GLY A 87 -43.26 -11.89 -5.52
CA GLY A 87 -43.26 -13.34 -5.68
C GLY A 87 -43.49 -14.11 -4.36
N LYS A 88 -43.15 -15.42 -4.37
CA LYS A 88 -43.33 -16.33 -3.23
C LYS A 88 -42.22 -16.15 -2.20
N LYS A 89 -42.53 -16.27 -0.90
CA LYS A 89 -41.55 -16.32 0.19
C LYS A 89 -41.91 -17.41 1.20
N ILE A 90 -40.90 -18.06 1.77
CA ILE A 90 -41.06 -18.97 2.92
C ILE A 90 -41.20 -18.16 4.21
N LYS A 91 -42.25 -18.43 4.99
CA LYS A 91 -42.51 -17.84 6.31
C LYS A 91 -42.62 -18.95 7.36
N TYR A 92 -41.85 -18.83 8.44
CA TYR A 92 -41.85 -19.79 9.55
C TYR A 92 -43.03 -19.55 10.50
N THR A 93 -43.48 -20.61 11.18
CA THR A 93 -44.47 -20.58 12.25
C THR A 93 -43.82 -21.01 13.57
N SER A 94 -44.25 -20.43 14.69
CA SER A 94 -43.72 -20.71 16.02
C SER A 94 -44.82 -21.12 17.01
N THR A 95 -44.42 -21.75 18.12
CA THR A 95 -45.26 -22.15 19.26
C THR A 95 -44.53 -21.89 20.58
N GLU A 96 -45.28 -21.67 21.66
CA GLU A 96 -44.73 -21.51 23.02
C GLU A 96 -44.47 -22.86 23.73
N ASN A 97 -44.83 -23.98 23.07
CA ASN A 97 -44.67 -25.35 23.58
C ASN A 97 -43.37 -25.99 23.08
N GLY A 98 -42.24 -25.42 23.49
CA GLY A 98 -40.91 -25.88 23.12
C GLY A 98 -39.83 -25.10 23.85
N ASP A 99 -38.58 -25.46 23.59
CA ASP A 99 -37.39 -24.92 24.27
C ASP A 99 -36.59 -23.92 23.42
N GLY A 100 -37.16 -23.43 22.33
CA GLY A 100 -36.53 -22.49 21.39
C GLY A 100 -35.97 -23.19 20.15
N SER A 101 -35.46 -24.42 20.31
CA SER A 101 -34.91 -25.23 19.21
C SER A 101 -35.84 -26.38 18.81
N VAL A 102 -36.44 -27.07 19.78
CA VAL A 102 -37.24 -28.27 19.59
C VAL A 102 -38.61 -28.13 20.27
N THR A 103 -39.68 -28.44 19.53
CA THR A 103 -41.03 -28.46 20.13
C THR A 103 -41.18 -29.64 21.08
N TRP A 104 -41.91 -29.47 22.19
CA TRP A 104 -42.16 -30.59 23.11
C TRP A 104 -42.84 -31.78 22.42
N SER A 105 -43.70 -31.51 21.44
CA SER A 105 -44.36 -32.56 20.65
C SER A 105 -43.43 -33.38 19.77
N SER A 106 -42.29 -32.82 19.35
CA SER A 106 -41.30 -33.53 18.53
C SER A 106 -40.15 -34.10 19.35
N GLY A 107 -39.80 -33.45 20.47
CA GLY A 107 -38.64 -33.81 21.29
C GLY A 107 -38.94 -34.81 22.40
N ILE A 108 -40.13 -34.76 23.02
CA ILE A 108 -40.47 -35.66 24.14
C ILE A 108 -40.94 -37.00 23.57
N PRO A 109 -40.27 -38.13 23.87
CA PRO A 109 -40.71 -39.44 23.43
C PRO A 109 -42.10 -39.78 23.96
N SER A 110 -43.02 -40.21 23.09
CA SER A 110 -44.42 -40.50 23.45
C SER A 110 -44.59 -41.64 24.45
N ASN A 111 -43.55 -42.44 24.66
CA ASN A 111 -43.52 -43.62 25.52
C ASN A 111 -42.71 -43.42 26.81
N ILE A 112 -42.31 -42.19 27.16
CA ILE A 112 -41.65 -41.91 28.44
C ILE A 112 -42.64 -41.95 29.62
N LEU A 113 -42.18 -42.42 30.79
CA LEU A 113 -43.01 -42.40 31.99
C LEU A 113 -43.24 -40.95 32.42
N ARG A 114 -44.49 -40.61 32.74
CA ARG A 114 -44.85 -39.25 33.16
C ARG A 114 -44.13 -38.82 34.44
N SER A 115 -43.80 -39.77 35.32
CA SER A 115 -42.99 -39.54 36.52
C SER A 115 -41.55 -39.11 36.23
N ASN A 116 -41.07 -39.36 35.00
CA ASN A 116 -39.69 -39.12 34.60
C ASN A 116 -39.55 -37.91 33.65
N LEU A 117 -40.62 -37.11 33.53
CA LEU A 117 -40.66 -35.94 32.66
C LEU A 117 -40.73 -34.66 33.50
N TYR A 118 -39.72 -33.83 33.38
CA TYR A 118 -39.60 -32.56 34.09
C TYR A 118 -39.52 -31.40 33.11
N TYR A 119 -40.00 -30.23 33.51
CA TYR A 119 -39.96 -28.98 32.76
C TYR A 119 -39.16 -27.93 33.51
N THR A 120 -38.37 -27.13 32.78
CA THR A 120 -37.62 -25.96 33.28
C THR A 120 -37.99 -24.70 32.50
N SER A 121 -37.59 -23.52 33.00
CA SER A 121 -37.76 -22.22 32.34
C SER A 121 -36.57 -21.80 31.46
N VAL A 122 -35.60 -22.68 31.27
CA VAL A 122 -34.35 -22.45 30.52
C VAL A 122 -34.48 -22.93 29.08
N GLU A 123 -33.89 -22.21 28.13
CA GLU A 123 -33.90 -22.54 26.69
C GLU A 123 -32.92 -23.67 26.33
N HIS A 124 -33.10 -24.29 25.17
CA HIS A 124 -32.45 -25.56 24.78
C HIS A 124 -30.93 -25.59 25.00
N GLY A 125 -30.21 -24.62 24.43
CA GLY A 125 -28.74 -24.58 24.49
C GLY A 125 -28.20 -24.35 25.89
N ASN A 126 -28.96 -23.68 26.75
CA ASN A 126 -28.56 -23.34 28.11
C ASN A 126 -28.90 -24.42 29.14
N LEU A 127 -29.61 -25.47 28.78
CA LEU A 127 -29.96 -26.57 29.70
C LEU A 127 -28.72 -27.23 30.35
N ALA A 128 -27.60 -27.26 29.64
CA ALA A 128 -26.34 -27.82 30.12
C ALA A 128 -25.40 -26.78 30.76
N CYS A 129 -25.73 -25.49 30.64
CA CYS A 129 -24.88 -24.38 31.07
C CYS A 129 -25.45 -23.63 32.29
N GLU A 130 -26.76 -23.75 32.54
CA GLU A 130 -27.43 -23.04 33.63
C GLU A 130 -27.16 -23.69 34.99
N GLU A 131 -26.38 -23.00 35.82
CA GLU A 131 -25.93 -23.51 37.12
C GLU A 131 -27.11 -23.82 38.06
N GLU A 132 -28.23 -23.09 37.95
CA GLU A 132 -29.45 -23.34 38.74
C GLU A 132 -30.03 -24.75 38.52
N LEU A 133 -29.73 -25.39 37.39
CA LEU A 133 -30.21 -26.73 37.07
C LEU A 133 -29.32 -27.83 37.65
N PHE A 134 -28.04 -27.56 37.93
CA PHE A 134 -27.04 -28.60 38.19
C PHE A 134 -27.40 -29.48 39.38
N ASN A 135 -27.85 -28.89 40.49
CA ASN A 135 -28.28 -29.66 41.66
C ASN A 135 -29.47 -30.57 41.35
N GLY A 136 -30.44 -30.08 40.56
CA GLY A 136 -31.60 -30.89 40.18
C GLY A 136 -31.25 -32.01 39.19
N ILE A 137 -30.28 -31.79 38.30
CA ILE A 137 -29.75 -32.82 37.40
C ILE A 137 -29.02 -33.90 38.22
N LEU A 138 -28.19 -33.50 39.19
CA LEU A 138 -27.50 -34.42 40.08
C LEU A 138 -28.49 -35.31 40.86
N ASP A 139 -29.52 -34.72 41.46
CA ASP A 139 -30.59 -35.46 42.15
C ASP A 139 -31.22 -36.54 41.24
N LEU A 140 -31.54 -36.19 39.98
CA LEU A 140 -32.14 -37.12 39.01
C LEU A 140 -31.21 -38.28 38.67
N VAL A 141 -29.89 -38.04 38.62
CA VAL A 141 -28.89 -39.07 38.34
C VAL A 141 -28.67 -39.99 39.55
N ASP A 142 -28.58 -39.43 40.75
CA ASP A 142 -28.24 -40.17 41.97
C ASP A 142 -29.43 -40.89 42.60
N HIS A 143 -30.63 -40.32 42.51
CA HIS A 143 -31.81 -40.78 43.24
C HIS A 143 -33.01 -41.10 42.34
N GLY A 144 -33.01 -40.63 41.09
CA GLY A 144 -34.12 -40.85 40.15
C GLY A 144 -35.35 -39.97 40.41
N ASP A 145 -35.25 -38.98 41.30
CA ASP A 145 -36.23 -37.92 41.49
C ASP A 145 -35.51 -36.62 41.87
N THR A 146 -36.13 -35.46 41.64
CA THR A 146 -35.62 -34.18 42.13
C THR A 146 -36.73 -33.35 42.73
N ARG A 147 -36.39 -32.60 43.79
CA ARG A 147 -37.26 -31.58 44.42
C ARG A 147 -36.74 -30.17 44.19
N SER A 148 -35.76 -30.00 43.30
CA SER A 148 -35.23 -28.68 42.95
C SER A 148 -36.35 -27.79 42.41
N PRO A 149 -36.50 -26.55 42.90
CA PRO A 149 -37.56 -25.63 42.45
C PRO A 149 -37.45 -25.25 40.96
N ALA A 150 -36.28 -25.48 40.35
CA ALA A 150 -36.05 -25.24 38.93
C ALA A 150 -36.71 -26.30 38.02
N PHE A 151 -37.09 -27.47 38.57
CA PHE A 151 -37.74 -28.58 37.86
C PHE A 151 -39.22 -28.68 38.22
N LYS A 152 -40.10 -28.84 37.23
CA LYS A 152 -41.56 -28.90 37.43
C LYS A 152 -42.20 -30.06 36.69
N ASP A 153 -43.17 -30.72 37.32
CA ASP A 153 -43.90 -31.87 36.73
C ASP A 153 -44.96 -31.47 35.68
N LYS A 154 -45.14 -30.16 35.45
CA LYS A 154 -46.06 -29.60 34.47
C LYS A 154 -45.39 -28.45 33.72
N PRO A 155 -45.78 -28.21 32.45
CA PRO A 155 -45.26 -27.11 31.66
C PRO A 155 -45.36 -25.77 32.40
N VAL A 156 -44.23 -25.07 32.51
CA VAL A 156 -44.17 -23.72 33.06
C VAL A 156 -44.98 -22.80 32.13
N ARG A 157 -46.06 -22.16 32.59
CA ARG A 157 -46.73 -21.09 31.82
C ARG A 157 -46.18 -19.74 32.28
N ARG A 158 -45.51 -19.00 31.39
CA ARG A 158 -45.17 -17.59 31.65
C ARG A 158 -46.45 -16.79 31.44
N ALA A 159 -46.81 -15.92 32.37
CA ALA A 159 -48.00 -15.09 32.25
C ALA A 159 -47.85 -14.16 31.04
N ALA A 160 -48.72 -14.32 30.04
CA ALA A 160 -48.72 -13.49 28.84
C ALA A 160 -49.06 -12.04 29.21
N ARG A 161 -48.15 -11.09 28.91
CA ARG A 161 -48.54 -9.68 28.79
C ARG A 161 -49.58 -9.59 27.67
N SER A 162 -50.78 -9.18 28.06
CA SER A 162 -51.95 -8.99 27.20
C SER A 162 -51.65 -8.04 26.04
N GLY A 163 -51.73 -8.57 24.84
CA GLY A 163 -51.74 -7.82 23.59
C GLY A 163 -51.86 -8.83 22.47
N GLN A 164 -52.87 -8.68 21.61
CA GLN A 164 -53.12 -9.57 20.46
C GLN A 164 -51.81 -9.85 19.71
N ARG A 165 -51.20 -11.02 19.97
CA ARG A 165 -49.97 -11.45 19.29
C ARG A 165 -50.34 -11.85 17.86
N LYS A 166 -50.13 -10.94 16.91
CA LYS A 166 -49.77 -11.35 15.54
C LYS A 166 -48.59 -12.30 15.67
N THR A 167 -48.64 -13.48 15.03
CA THR A 167 -47.49 -14.38 14.89
C THR A 167 -46.23 -13.55 14.64
N PRO A 168 -45.26 -13.51 15.57
CA PRO A 168 -44.04 -12.76 15.38
C PRO A 168 -43.34 -13.28 14.13
N LEU A 169 -43.03 -12.33 13.26
CA LEU A 169 -42.42 -12.55 11.96
C LEU A 169 -40.91 -12.67 12.18
N ILE A 170 -40.40 -13.87 12.45
CA ILE A 170 -38.96 -14.10 12.47
C ILE A 170 -38.45 -13.97 11.01
N GLN A 171 -37.74 -12.89 10.72
CA GLN A 171 -36.78 -12.89 9.61
C GLN A 171 -35.57 -13.71 10.08
N ARG A 172 -35.03 -14.56 9.20
CA ARG A 172 -33.95 -15.53 9.49
C ARG A 172 -32.91 -15.01 10.49
N PRO A 173 -32.33 -15.86 11.36
CA PRO A 173 -31.03 -15.56 11.91
C PRO A 173 -30.06 -15.30 10.75
N GLU A 174 -29.35 -14.19 10.82
CA GLU A 174 -28.33 -13.81 9.85
C GLU A 174 -27.29 -14.92 9.72
N SER A 175 -26.67 -14.98 8.54
CA SER A 175 -25.67 -15.98 8.13
C SER A 175 -24.78 -16.46 9.29
N LEU A 176 -24.56 -17.77 9.36
CA LEU A 176 -23.51 -18.34 10.20
C LEU A 176 -22.21 -17.56 9.95
N ASP A 177 -21.66 -17.01 11.02
CA ASP A 177 -20.38 -16.32 11.00
C ASP A 177 -19.30 -17.38 10.83
N TYR A 178 -18.93 -17.67 9.57
CA TYR A 178 -18.02 -18.75 9.21
C TYR A 178 -16.60 -18.57 9.77
N TYR A 179 -16.31 -17.41 10.36
CA TYR A 179 -14.99 -17.04 10.86
C TYR A 179 -14.77 -17.40 12.33
N ASN A 180 -15.82 -17.81 13.07
CA ASN A 180 -15.69 -18.28 14.44
C ASN A 180 -16.40 -19.63 14.62
N LEU A 181 -15.60 -20.71 14.58
CA LEU A 181 -16.09 -22.09 14.66
C LEU A 181 -16.84 -22.37 15.98
N GLU A 182 -16.40 -21.74 17.07
CA GLU A 182 -16.99 -21.87 18.40
C GLU A 182 -18.37 -21.23 18.43
N LYS A 183 -18.50 -19.98 17.94
CA LYS A 183 -19.79 -19.29 17.79
C LYS A 183 -20.75 -19.99 16.81
N ALA A 184 -20.21 -20.59 15.75
CA ALA A 184 -21.00 -21.39 14.84
C ALA A 184 -21.55 -22.65 15.54
N MET A 185 -20.75 -23.29 16.38
CA MET A 185 -21.17 -24.44 17.19
C MET A 185 -22.19 -24.03 18.25
N ASP A 186 -21.98 -22.94 18.98
CA ASP A 186 -22.91 -22.42 20.00
C ASP A 186 -24.30 -22.12 19.40
N ARG A 187 -24.33 -21.46 18.23
CA ARG A 187 -25.59 -21.22 17.49
C ARG A 187 -26.25 -22.50 17.01
N ILE A 188 -25.48 -23.50 16.55
CA ILE A 188 -26.04 -24.81 16.15
C ILE A 188 -26.66 -25.51 17.36
N MET A 189 -26.07 -25.34 18.55
CA MET A 189 -26.56 -25.90 19.80
C MET A 189 -27.67 -25.06 20.45
N GLY A 190 -28.10 -23.95 19.84
CA GLY A 190 -29.18 -23.11 20.32
C GLY A 190 -28.82 -22.25 21.53
N ILE A 191 -27.54 -21.90 21.69
CA ILE A 191 -27.07 -20.94 22.69
C ILE A 191 -27.10 -19.54 22.04
N GLU A 192 -27.99 -18.66 22.53
CA GLU A 192 -27.97 -17.24 22.17
C GLU A 192 -27.05 -16.49 23.14
N GLU A 193 -26.08 -15.71 22.63
CA GLU A 193 -25.30 -14.79 23.46
C GLU A 193 -26.25 -13.75 24.08
N GLU A 194 -26.16 -13.53 25.40
CA GLU A 194 -26.59 -12.26 25.97
C GLU A 194 -25.72 -11.17 25.36
N VAL A 195 -26.26 -10.42 24.40
CA VAL A 195 -25.61 -9.19 23.92
C VAL A 195 -25.55 -8.24 25.12
N SER A 196 -24.37 -8.12 25.73
CA SER A 196 -24.18 -7.20 26.85
C SER A 196 -24.62 -5.80 26.43
N MET A 197 -25.39 -5.12 27.29
CA MET A 197 -25.79 -3.72 27.06
C MET A 197 -24.59 -2.77 26.89
N GLU A 198 -23.37 -3.22 27.22
CA GLU A 198 -22.11 -2.49 27.01
C GLU A 198 -21.67 -2.48 25.53
N GLU A 199 -21.84 -3.57 24.77
CA GLU A 199 -21.54 -3.56 23.33
C GLU A 199 -22.42 -2.59 22.55
N VAL A 200 -23.62 -2.27 23.05
CA VAL A 200 -24.55 -1.30 22.45
C VAL A 200 -24.09 0.15 22.65
N LYS A 201 -23.23 0.46 23.64
CA LYS A 201 -22.80 1.83 23.97
C LYS A 201 -21.53 2.33 23.30
N ALA A 202 -20.74 1.49 22.63
CA ALA A 202 -19.50 1.92 21.97
C ALA A 202 -19.80 2.86 20.78
N ALA A 203 -19.20 4.06 20.79
CA ALA A 203 -19.32 5.02 19.69
C ALA A 203 -18.72 4.44 18.39
N PRO A 204 -19.30 4.74 17.21
CA PRO A 204 -18.78 4.24 15.95
C PRO A 204 -17.40 4.83 15.64
N LEU A 205 -16.51 4.00 15.09
CA LEU A 205 -15.19 4.40 14.62
C LEU A 205 -15.35 5.34 13.42
N GLN A 206 -14.81 6.55 13.50
CA GLN A 206 -14.85 7.50 12.38
C GLN A 206 -13.77 7.12 11.36
N VAL A 207 -14.16 7.06 10.09
CA VAL A 207 -13.24 6.70 9.00
C VAL A 207 -13.21 7.83 7.97
N GLU A 208 -12.01 8.32 7.70
CA GLU A 208 -11.72 9.40 6.76
C GLU A 208 -10.83 8.86 5.63
N ILE A 209 -10.93 9.45 4.43
CA ILE A 209 -10.07 9.11 3.30
C ILE A 209 -9.35 10.36 2.83
N PHE A 210 -8.04 10.26 2.69
CA PHE A 210 -7.16 11.31 2.20
C PHE A 210 -6.45 10.86 0.92
N ASN A 211 -6.62 11.62 -0.16
CA ASN A 211 -5.93 11.41 -1.41
C ASN A 211 -4.79 12.43 -1.56
N GLY A 212 -3.56 11.98 -1.35
CA GLY A 212 -2.38 12.82 -1.36
C GLY A 212 -1.12 12.06 -1.00
N ASP A 213 0.00 12.77 -0.92
CA ASP A 213 1.25 12.19 -0.44
C ASP A 213 1.14 11.80 1.04
N LEU A 214 1.64 10.61 1.41
CA LEU A 214 1.58 10.10 2.79
C LEU A 214 2.25 11.04 3.80
N LYS A 215 3.19 11.88 3.33
CA LYS A 215 3.83 12.95 4.10
C LYS A 215 2.82 13.83 4.82
N TRP A 216 1.70 14.13 4.16
CA TRP A 216 0.67 15.02 4.65
C TRP A 216 -0.42 14.29 5.45
N SER A 217 -0.17 13.09 5.99
CA SER A 217 -1.11 12.33 6.83
C SER A 217 -1.35 12.96 8.21
N ASN A 218 -2.56 12.81 8.76
CA ASN A 218 -3.02 13.51 9.98
C ASN A 218 -2.34 12.99 11.23
N TYR A 219 -2.12 11.69 11.24
CA TYR A 219 -1.69 10.96 12.40
C TYR A 219 -0.47 10.11 12.02
N PRO A 220 0.23 9.51 13.00
CA PRO A 220 1.30 8.56 12.72
C PRO A 220 0.84 7.49 11.73
N VAL A 221 1.66 7.22 10.72
CA VAL A 221 1.26 6.36 9.60
C VAL A 221 1.55 4.90 9.93
N MET A 222 0.50 4.10 9.95
CA MET A 222 0.57 2.66 10.05
C MET A 222 0.93 2.05 8.70
N ILE A 223 2.02 1.27 8.70
CA ILE A 223 2.56 0.52 7.57
C ILE A 223 2.82 -0.92 7.98
N GLY A 224 2.75 -1.85 7.03
CA GLY A 224 3.03 -3.25 7.28
C GLY A 224 4.33 -3.72 6.62
N HIS A 225 5.05 -4.58 7.32
CA HIS A 225 6.32 -5.17 6.88
C HIS A 225 6.24 -6.69 6.81
N PHE A 226 6.67 -7.28 5.70
CA PHE A 226 6.80 -8.74 5.57
C PHE A 226 8.13 -9.22 6.14
N MET A 227 8.10 -10.33 6.86
CA MET A 227 9.32 -10.92 7.42
C MET A 227 10.31 -11.27 6.30
N GLY A 228 11.52 -10.72 6.39
CA GLY A 228 12.61 -10.96 5.45
C GLY A 228 12.65 -10.03 4.23
N ASP A 229 11.66 -9.14 4.08
CA ASP A 229 11.70 -8.08 3.06
C ASP A 229 12.60 -6.92 3.52
N GLY A 230 13.06 -6.09 2.57
CA GLY A 230 13.69 -4.81 2.88
C GLY A 230 12.66 -3.69 3.09
N VAL A 231 13.09 -2.52 3.54
CA VAL A 231 12.27 -1.29 3.55
C VAL A 231 12.00 -0.87 2.11
N VAL A 232 10.78 -1.07 1.63
CA VAL A 232 10.39 -0.84 0.23
C VAL A 232 9.03 -0.12 0.11
N SER A 233 8.77 0.43 -1.06
CA SER A 233 7.45 0.97 -1.45
C SER A 233 6.94 2.05 -0.49
N ALA A 234 5.81 1.83 0.20
CA ALA A 234 5.28 2.81 1.13
C ALA A 234 6.18 2.97 2.38
N GLU A 235 6.90 1.92 2.79
CA GLU A 235 7.87 2.01 3.88
C GLU A 235 9.07 2.87 3.49
N ASP A 236 9.58 2.71 2.27
CA ASP A 236 10.70 3.50 1.73
C ASP A 236 10.33 4.99 1.55
N ALA A 237 9.11 5.27 1.08
CA ALA A 237 8.60 6.63 1.00
C ALA A 237 8.52 7.29 2.39
N LEU A 238 7.94 6.57 3.37
CA LEU A 238 7.84 7.04 4.75
C LEU A 238 9.23 7.21 5.39
N ASP A 239 10.17 6.30 5.11
CA ASP A 239 11.55 6.38 5.58
C ASP A 239 12.27 7.61 5.05
N GLY A 240 12.06 7.96 3.77
CA GLY A 240 12.55 9.19 3.17
C GLY A 240 12.08 10.44 3.90
N TYR A 241 10.80 10.49 4.30
CA TYR A 241 10.25 11.60 5.08
C TYR A 241 10.75 11.63 6.54
N LEU A 242 11.08 10.46 7.08
CA LEU A 242 11.64 10.31 8.42
C LEU A 242 13.18 10.31 8.44
N ASN A 243 13.83 10.81 7.39
CA ASN A 243 15.29 10.93 7.29
C ASN A 243 16.07 9.62 7.49
N GLY A 244 15.54 8.48 7.02
CA GLY A 244 16.23 7.18 7.04
C GLY A 244 16.11 6.38 8.34
N LYS A 245 15.32 6.86 9.32
CA LYS A 245 15.19 6.22 10.65
C LYS A 245 14.65 4.77 10.58
N LEU A 246 13.80 4.43 9.61
CA LEU A 246 13.29 3.06 9.42
C LEU A 246 14.38 2.15 8.86
N THR A 247 15.11 2.61 7.85
CA THR A 247 16.25 1.86 7.28
C THR A 247 17.33 1.61 8.33
N GLU A 248 17.63 2.60 9.20
CA GLU A 248 18.57 2.43 10.31
C GLU A 248 18.13 1.30 11.26
N ARG A 249 16.87 1.31 11.68
CA ARG A 249 16.29 0.25 12.55
C ARG A 249 16.32 -1.12 11.89
N HIS A 250 15.95 -1.19 10.62
CA HIS A 250 16.03 -2.42 9.83
C HIS A 250 17.46 -2.96 9.76
N ARG A 251 18.46 -2.11 9.49
CA ARG A 251 19.87 -2.52 9.45
C ARG A 251 20.42 -2.99 10.80
N MET A 252 19.89 -2.47 11.91
CA MET A 252 20.26 -2.90 13.26
C MET A 252 19.55 -4.18 13.72
N GLY A 253 18.61 -4.72 12.94
CA GLY A 253 17.83 -5.91 13.29
C GLY A 253 16.67 -5.65 14.26
N PHE A 254 16.30 -4.38 14.51
CA PHE A 254 15.19 -4.00 15.40
C PHE A 254 13.94 -3.57 14.63
N TYR A 255 13.54 -4.35 13.62
CA TYR A 255 12.40 -4.04 12.75
C TYR A 255 11.33 -5.15 12.81
N PRO A 256 10.04 -4.81 13.02
CA PRO A 256 8.98 -5.81 13.15
C PRO A 256 8.80 -6.64 11.89
N GLY A 257 8.72 -7.96 12.01
CA GLY A 257 8.45 -8.85 10.86
C GLY A 257 7.39 -9.91 11.14
N ARG A 258 7.31 -10.43 12.37
CA ARG A 258 6.35 -11.49 12.72
C ARG A 258 4.97 -10.93 13.05
N ILE A 259 3.93 -11.76 12.93
CA ILE A 259 2.57 -11.38 13.34
C ILE A 259 2.56 -10.98 14.82
N GLY A 260 2.01 -9.80 15.11
CA GLY A 260 1.97 -9.24 16.46
C GLY A 260 3.29 -8.65 16.97
N GLU A 261 4.30 -8.47 16.11
CA GLU A 261 5.40 -7.55 16.37
C GLU A 261 5.05 -6.16 15.85
N GLN A 262 5.44 -5.13 16.61
CA GLN A 262 5.17 -3.75 16.23
C GLN A 262 6.23 -2.78 16.76
N ALA A 263 6.46 -1.70 16.02
CA ALA A 263 7.32 -0.60 16.41
C ALA A 263 6.59 0.73 16.21
N ILE A 264 6.79 1.66 17.14
CA ILE A 264 6.10 2.95 17.15
C ILE A 264 7.14 4.05 17.22
N MET A 265 6.90 5.09 16.44
CA MET A 265 7.72 6.29 16.35
C MET A 265 6.80 7.49 16.32
N TYR A 266 7.10 8.49 17.13
CA TYR A 266 6.37 9.74 17.13
C TYR A 266 7.33 10.88 17.43
N ASP A 267 7.25 11.92 16.61
CA ASP A 267 7.84 13.21 16.86
C ASP A 267 6.88 14.28 16.34
N LYS A 268 6.42 15.17 17.21
CA LYS A 268 5.50 16.27 16.85
C LYS A 268 6.10 17.24 15.82
N HIS A 269 7.41 17.20 15.62
CA HIS A 269 8.12 18.04 14.67
C HIS A 269 8.35 17.36 13.32
N ASP A 270 8.20 16.04 13.21
CA ASP A 270 8.33 15.32 11.95
C ASP A 270 7.06 15.49 11.10
N ILE A 271 7.21 15.39 9.77
CA ILE A 271 6.11 15.41 8.80
C ILE A 271 6.34 14.22 7.85
N PRO A 272 5.60 13.10 8.01
CA PRO A 272 4.47 12.92 8.92
C PRO A 272 4.91 12.79 10.38
N THR A 273 3.99 12.98 11.33
CA THR A 273 4.28 13.04 12.78
C THR A 273 4.82 11.75 13.40
N GLY A 274 4.85 10.65 12.64
CA GLY A 274 5.35 9.38 13.13
C GLY A 274 5.04 8.20 12.21
N ALA A 275 5.42 7.01 12.68
CA ALA A 275 5.19 5.74 12.00
C ALA A 275 4.78 4.65 12.99
N VAL A 276 3.87 3.76 12.57
CA VAL A 276 3.48 2.53 13.27
C VAL A 276 3.77 1.36 12.34
N ILE A 277 4.81 0.59 12.63
CA ILE A 277 5.21 -0.55 11.80
C ILE A 277 4.59 -1.81 12.40
N ILE A 278 3.86 -2.57 11.59
CA ILE A 278 3.25 -3.85 11.98
C ILE A 278 3.91 -5.01 11.21
N GLY A 279 4.26 -6.09 11.90
CA GLY A 279 4.77 -7.29 11.26
C GLY A 279 3.64 -8.09 10.61
N LEU A 280 3.82 -8.48 9.34
CA LEU A 280 2.84 -9.21 8.53
C LEU A 280 3.14 -10.72 8.41
N GLY A 281 4.23 -11.20 9.03
CA GLY A 281 4.68 -12.58 8.89
C GLY A 281 5.27 -12.85 7.51
N SER A 282 5.33 -14.13 7.13
CA SER A 282 5.74 -14.53 5.78
C SER A 282 4.62 -14.21 4.77
N LYS A 283 4.98 -13.98 3.50
CA LYS A 283 4.02 -13.68 2.42
C LYS A 283 2.97 -14.79 2.22
N ASP A 284 3.30 -16.02 2.59
CA ASP A 284 2.41 -17.17 2.46
C ASP A 284 1.33 -17.24 3.54
N GLU A 285 1.59 -16.55 4.63
CA GLU A 285 0.88 -16.66 5.89
C GLU A 285 -0.11 -15.52 6.13
N LEU A 286 -0.09 -14.50 5.29
CA LEU A 286 -0.95 -13.33 5.42
C LEU A 286 -2.40 -13.69 5.10
N THR A 287 -3.26 -13.54 6.11
CA THR A 287 -4.72 -13.68 6.02
C THR A 287 -5.35 -12.46 6.68
N GLY A 288 -6.62 -12.17 6.39
CA GLY A 288 -7.32 -11.06 7.03
C GLY A 288 -7.32 -11.18 8.56
N TYR A 289 -7.51 -12.38 9.08
CA TYR A 289 -7.41 -12.68 10.52
C TYR A 289 -6.03 -12.30 11.12
N ARG A 290 -4.93 -12.73 10.48
CA ARG A 290 -3.58 -12.44 10.97
C ARG A 290 -3.23 -10.96 10.85
N MET A 291 -3.71 -10.31 9.80
CA MET A 291 -3.61 -8.86 9.62
C MET A 291 -4.33 -8.12 10.74
N ALA A 292 -5.60 -8.48 11.03
CA ALA A 292 -6.38 -7.90 12.12
C ALA A 292 -5.67 -8.07 13.48
N ARG A 293 -5.07 -9.24 13.73
CA ARG A 293 -4.28 -9.50 14.95
C ARG A 293 -3.03 -8.62 15.06
N SER A 294 -2.29 -8.41 13.97
CA SER A 294 -1.14 -7.49 13.97
C SER A 294 -1.57 -6.04 14.23
N VAL A 295 -2.67 -5.59 13.61
CA VAL A 295 -3.23 -4.25 13.84
C VAL A 295 -3.70 -4.11 15.29
N GLU A 296 -4.39 -5.10 15.87
CA GLU A 296 -4.82 -5.10 17.27
C GLU A 296 -3.62 -4.87 18.22
N LYS A 297 -2.55 -5.67 18.08
CA LYS A 297 -1.37 -5.54 18.94
C LYS A 297 -0.64 -4.21 18.74
N ALA A 298 -0.63 -3.70 17.51
CA ALA A 298 -0.08 -2.38 17.21
C ALA A 298 -0.85 -1.26 17.92
N MET A 299 -2.17 -1.27 17.86
CA MET A 299 -3.02 -0.25 18.48
C MET A 299 -2.96 -0.29 20.02
N LEU A 300 -2.87 -1.48 20.62
CA LEU A 300 -2.65 -1.61 22.07
C LEU A 300 -1.29 -1.01 22.49
N LYS A 301 -0.22 -1.32 21.75
CA LYS A 301 1.09 -0.72 22.02
C LYS A 301 1.10 0.78 21.75
N TYR A 302 0.30 1.26 20.79
CA TYR A 302 0.15 2.68 20.48
C TYR A 302 -0.46 3.44 21.64
N ALA A 303 -1.57 2.94 22.20
CA ALA A 303 -2.19 3.51 23.38
C ALA A 303 -1.21 3.57 24.57
N LEU A 304 -0.51 2.46 24.86
CA LEU A 304 0.51 2.40 25.92
C LEU A 304 1.67 3.36 25.68
N PHE A 305 2.23 3.38 24.47
CA PHE A 305 3.34 4.26 24.09
C PHE A 305 3.00 5.72 24.34
N PHE A 306 1.81 6.17 23.93
CA PHE A 306 1.42 7.55 24.17
C PHE A 306 1.14 7.82 25.65
N ARG A 307 0.46 6.92 26.37
CA ARG A 307 0.24 7.05 27.82
C ARG A 307 1.56 7.31 28.55
N ASP A 308 2.56 6.48 28.27
CA ASP A 308 3.83 6.47 29.01
C ASP A 308 4.75 7.64 28.63
N ASN A 309 4.69 8.13 27.39
CA ASN A 309 5.63 9.15 26.90
C ASN A 309 5.01 10.56 26.76
N PHE A 310 3.68 10.68 26.66
CA PHE A 310 3.00 11.93 26.27
C PHE A 310 1.67 12.23 27.03
N PRO A 311 1.58 12.16 28.38
CA PRO A 311 0.35 12.26 29.20
C PRO A 311 -0.50 13.55 29.08
N GLY A 312 -0.09 14.53 28.26
CA GLY A 312 -0.78 15.81 28.13
C GLY A 312 -2.05 15.75 27.28
N ASN A 313 -3.05 16.57 27.66
CA ASN A 313 -4.29 16.77 26.88
C ASN A 313 -4.04 17.30 25.45
N GLU A 314 -2.90 17.94 25.21
CA GLU A 314 -2.49 18.40 23.87
C GLU A 314 -2.34 17.25 22.86
N TYR A 315 -2.08 16.03 23.33
CA TYR A 315 -1.90 14.85 22.49
C TYR A 315 -3.17 14.02 22.32
N ARG A 316 -4.31 14.42 22.92
CA ARG A 316 -5.54 13.62 22.96
C ARG A 316 -6.01 13.18 21.56
N ASP A 317 -6.00 14.09 20.59
CA ASP A 317 -6.44 13.78 19.23
C ASP A 317 -5.46 12.84 18.48
N VAL A 318 -4.16 12.95 18.72
CA VAL A 318 -3.14 12.04 18.15
C VAL A 318 -3.24 10.66 18.81
N ARG A 319 -3.49 10.61 20.12
CA ARG A 319 -3.60 9.40 20.93
C ARG A 319 -4.75 8.49 20.50
N THR A 320 -5.82 9.08 19.99
CA THR A 320 -7.04 8.35 19.62
C THR A 320 -7.20 8.21 18.11
N SER A 321 -6.15 8.46 17.32
CA SER A 321 -6.28 8.50 15.86
C SER A 321 -5.03 7.97 15.17
N VAL A 322 -5.21 7.30 14.03
CA VAL A 322 -4.12 6.70 13.25
C VAL A 322 -4.38 6.86 11.75
N SER A 323 -3.32 7.10 10.98
CA SER A 323 -3.38 7.11 9.52
C SER A 323 -2.86 5.78 8.99
N THR A 324 -3.38 5.24 7.90
CA THR A 324 -2.97 3.93 7.38
C THR A 324 -3.12 3.86 5.88
N LEU A 325 -2.30 3.02 5.23
CA LEU A 325 -2.54 2.59 3.85
C LEU A 325 -3.44 1.34 3.84
N MET A 326 -3.85 0.90 2.65
CA MET A 326 -4.46 -0.43 2.44
C MET A 326 -3.37 -1.51 2.51
N ILE A 327 -2.87 -1.78 3.73
CA ILE A 327 -1.74 -2.66 3.99
C ILE A 327 -2.02 -4.07 3.44
N GLY A 328 -1.04 -4.69 2.77
CA GLY A 328 -1.16 -6.03 2.19
C GLY A 328 -1.89 -6.12 0.84
N SER A 329 -2.63 -5.08 0.43
CA SER A 329 -3.42 -5.11 -0.81
C SER A 329 -2.61 -5.07 -2.12
N ALA A 330 -1.42 -4.47 -2.11
CA ALA A 330 -0.58 -4.30 -3.30
C ALA A 330 0.43 -5.43 -3.54
N TYR A 331 0.87 -6.13 -2.48
CA TYR A 331 1.98 -7.09 -2.52
C TYR A 331 1.64 -8.51 -2.03
N GLY A 332 0.43 -8.74 -1.49
CA GLY A 332 0.21 -9.96 -0.72
C GLY A 332 -1.25 -10.37 -0.61
N ARG A 333 -1.79 -10.93 -1.69
CA ARG A 333 -2.88 -11.93 -1.71
C ARG A 333 -4.24 -11.52 -1.12
N LEU A 334 -4.34 -10.41 -0.38
CA LEU A 334 -5.56 -9.91 0.24
C LEU A 334 -6.25 -8.96 -0.72
N PRO A 335 -7.51 -9.24 -1.11
CA PRO A 335 -8.36 -8.25 -1.78
C PRO A 335 -8.36 -6.94 -1.00
N ARG A 336 -8.43 -5.80 -1.69
CA ARG A 336 -8.48 -4.48 -1.05
C ARG A 336 -9.57 -4.38 0.02
N GLU A 337 -10.72 -4.98 -0.26
CA GLU A 337 -11.84 -5.07 0.68
C GLU A 337 -11.46 -5.82 1.96
N GLU A 338 -10.79 -6.96 1.85
CA GLU A 338 -10.33 -7.73 3.00
C GLU A 338 -9.23 -6.99 3.79
N SER A 339 -8.34 -6.27 3.11
CA SER A 339 -7.32 -5.42 3.75
C SER A 339 -7.97 -4.32 4.59
N ILE A 340 -8.89 -3.55 4.00
CA ILE A 340 -9.62 -2.47 4.69
C ILE A 340 -10.42 -3.04 5.87
N ARG A 341 -11.18 -4.12 5.64
CA ARG A 341 -11.96 -4.81 6.67
C ARG A 341 -11.09 -5.25 7.84
N SER A 342 -9.96 -5.90 7.56
CA SER A 342 -9.06 -6.44 8.58
C SER A 342 -8.42 -5.35 9.44
N ILE A 343 -8.10 -4.20 8.84
CA ILE A 343 -7.60 -3.04 9.58
C ILE A 343 -8.66 -2.53 10.55
N ILE A 344 -9.88 -2.28 10.07
CA ILE A 344 -10.99 -1.79 10.91
C ILE A 344 -11.27 -2.77 12.05
N LEU A 345 -11.36 -4.06 11.73
CA LEU A 345 -11.59 -5.12 12.72
C LEU A 345 -10.49 -5.15 13.78
N GLY A 346 -9.22 -5.06 13.37
CA GLY A 346 -8.09 -5.01 14.30
C GLY A 346 -8.13 -3.81 15.24
N VAL A 347 -8.50 -2.62 14.73
CA VAL A 347 -8.70 -1.42 15.57
C VAL A 347 -9.85 -1.62 16.55
N GLN A 348 -10.99 -2.15 16.10
CA GLN A 348 -12.14 -2.41 16.97
C GLN A 348 -11.83 -3.46 18.04
N ASN A 349 -11.08 -4.53 17.72
CA ASN A 349 -10.64 -5.53 18.69
C ASN A 349 -9.74 -4.90 19.76
N ALA A 350 -8.81 -4.02 19.37
CA ALA A 350 -8.01 -3.28 20.34
C ALA A 350 -8.87 -2.38 21.23
N ASN A 351 -9.85 -1.67 20.65
CA ASN A 351 -10.76 -0.82 21.41
C ASN A 351 -11.60 -1.61 22.42
N LYS A 352 -12.08 -2.81 22.07
CA LYS A 352 -12.79 -3.69 23.02
C LYS A 352 -11.94 -4.00 24.24
N ILE A 353 -10.65 -4.27 24.04
CA ILE A 353 -9.69 -4.53 25.13
C ILE A 353 -9.44 -3.25 25.94
N LEU A 354 -9.22 -2.10 25.30
CA LEU A 354 -8.97 -0.82 25.97
C LEU A 354 -10.16 -0.38 26.84
N LEU A 355 -11.39 -0.53 26.33
CA LEU A 355 -12.62 -0.22 27.07
C LEU A 355 -12.83 -1.13 28.29
N GLY A 356 -12.30 -2.36 28.26
CA GLY A 356 -12.31 -3.25 29.42
C GLY A 356 -11.50 -2.71 30.61
N PHE A 357 -10.59 -1.76 30.38
CA PHE A 357 -9.79 -1.10 31.41
C PHE A 357 -10.31 0.30 31.81
N ASP A 358 -11.40 0.79 31.23
CA ASP A 358 -11.94 2.15 31.42
C ASP A 358 -12.51 2.38 32.85
N GLY A 359 -12.57 1.33 33.68
CA GLY A 359 -12.99 1.36 35.09
C GLY A 359 -11.85 1.28 36.12
N GLU A 360 -10.63 0.94 35.69
CA GLU A 360 -9.42 1.02 36.52
C GLU A 360 -8.75 2.38 36.25
N ALA A 361 -7.93 2.92 37.15
CA ALA A 361 -7.37 4.29 37.06
C ALA A 361 -6.34 4.51 35.90
N THR A 362 -6.55 3.89 34.75
CA THR A 362 -5.68 3.85 33.57
C THR A 362 -6.16 4.82 32.48
N ASP A 363 -5.35 5.85 32.19
CA ASP A 363 -5.53 6.79 31.05
C ASP A 363 -5.25 6.08 29.71
N LEU A 364 -6.19 5.24 29.24
CA LEU A 364 -6.08 4.46 28.01
C LEU A 364 -7.31 4.65 27.11
N PRO A 365 -7.43 5.80 26.41
CA PRO A 365 -8.58 6.08 25.57
C PRO A 365 -8.62 5.15 24.33
N PRO A 366 -9.82 4.74 23.87
CA PRO A 366 -9.96 3.97 22.64
C PRO A 366 -9.60 4.80 21.40
N ILE A 367 -9.21 4.13 20.32
CA ILE A 367 -9.00 4.73 19.00
C ILE A 367 -10.36 5.12 18.41
N GLN A 368 -10.53 6.41 18.10
CA GLN A 368 -11.78 7.00 17.62
C GLN A 368 -11.78 7.26 16.12
N LYS A 369 -10.60 7.49 15.51
CA LYS A 369 -10.48 7.86 14.09
C LYS A 369 -9.43 7.04 13.36
N VAL A 370 -9.75 6.64 12.13
CA VAL A 370 -8.80 6.03 11.18
C VAL A 370 -8.85 6.80 9.87
N GLU A 371 -7.71 7.31 9.44
CA GLU A 371 -7.54 7.97 8.14
C GLU A 371 -6.88 7.01 7.15
N PHE A 372 -7.58 6.64 6.08
CA PHE A 372 -6.99 5.90 4.96
C PHE A 372 -6.32 6.86 3.99
N VAL A 373 -5.04 6.64 3.70
CA VAL A 373 -4.23 7.49 2.83
C VAL A 373 -3.78 6.72 1.59
N ASP A 374 -4.03 7.28 0.40
CA ASP A 374 -3.44 6.77 -0.83
C ASP A 374 -3.04 7.90 -1.78
N TYR A 375 -1.90 7.68 -2.44
CA TYR A 375 -1.31 8.59 -3.40
C TYR A 375 -2.12 8.70 -4.70
N TYR A 376 -2.75 7.60 -5.10
CA TYR A 376 -3.48 7.49 -6.36
C TYR A 376 -4.98 7.75 -6.17
N GLU A 377 -5.54 8.61 -7.01
CA GLU A 377 -6.96 9.02 -6.95
C GLU A 377 -7.91 7.83 -7.13
N ASP A 378 -7.58 6.88 -8.02
CA ASP A 378 -8.39 5.68 -8.25
C ASP A 378 -8.47 4.77 -7.01
N ASN A 379 -7.34 4.59 -6.32
CA ASN A 379 -7.28 3.79 -5.10
C ASN A 379 -8.07 4.44 -3.95
N ALA A 380 -7.96 5.76 -3.77
CA ALA A 380 -8.70 6.48 -2.75
C ALA A 380 -10.23 6.41 -2.99
N TYR A 381 -10.65 6.53 -4.25
CA TYR A 381 -12.05 6.36 -4.64
C TYR A 381 -12.57 4.93 -4.37
N GLU A 382 -11.79 3.92 -4.72
CA GLU A 382 -12.14 2.52 -4.46
C GLU A 382 -12.23 2.23 -2.95
N CYS A 383 -11.30 2.76 -2.15
CA CYS A 383 -11.34 2.68 -0.70
C CYS A 383 -12.64 3.30 -0.14
N TYR A 384 -13.01 4.50 -0.59
CA TYR A 384 -14.28 5.13 -0.21
C TYR A 384 -15.49 4.26 -0.53
N LYS A 385 -15.54 3.66 -1.72
CA LYS A 385 -16.65 2.78 -2.15
C LYS A 385 -16.74 1.51 -1.30
N ILE A 386 -15.61 0.90 -0.97
CA ILE A 386 -15.55 -0.27 -0.09
C ILE A 386 -16.05 0.10 1.31
N LEU A 387 -15.53 1.19 1.88
CA LEU A 387 -15.90 1.66 3.22
C LEU A 387 -17.39 1.97 3.33
N LYS A 388 -17.99 2.62 2.32
CA LYS A 388 -19.43 2.88 2.28
C LYS A 388 -20.26 1.59 2.23
N ARG A 389 -19.81 0.59 1.48
CA ARG A 389 -20.46 -0.73 1.47
C ARG A 389 -20.38 -1.40 2.84
N LEU A 390 -19.21 -1.38 3.49
CA LEU A 390 -19.04 -1.95 4.83
C LEU A 390 -19.92 -1.23 5.87
N GLU A 391 -20.07 0.10 5.77
CA GLU A 391 -20.97 0.90 6.62
C GLU A 391 -22.45 0.52 6.43
N GLU A 392 -22.87 0.16 5.22
CA GLU A 392 -24.26 -0.18 4.90
C GLU A 392 -24.61 -1.66 5.11
N GLU A 393 -23.70 -2.58 4.81
CA GLU A 393 -23.96 -4.04 4.76
C GLU A 393 -23.55 -4.78 6.04
N GLU A 394 -22.57 -4.27 6.82
CA GLU A 394 -21.99 -4.99 7.95
C GLU A 394 -22.33 -4.35 9.30
N ASN A 395 -23.50 -4.69 9.87
CA ASN A 395 -23.97 -4.19 11.16
C ASN A 395 -23.01 -4.43 12.35
N HIS A 396 -22.06 -5.37 12.23
CA HIS A 396 -21.07 -5.69 13.27
C HIS A 396 -19.84 -4.78 13.24
N LEU A 397 -19.53 -4.16 12.10
CA LEU A 397 -18.49 -3.15 11.99
C LEU A 397 -19.11 -1.77 12.26
N LYS A 398 -19.07 -1.34 13.53
CA LYS A 398 -19.54 0.00 13.92
C LYS A 398 -18.58 1.09 13.42
N ILE A 399 -18.74 1.48 12.15
CA ILE A 399 -17.98 2.55 11.51
C ILE A 399 -18.90 3.69 11.05
N LYS A 400 -18.34 4.88 10.90
CA LYS A 400 -18.98 6.02 10.25
C LYS A 400 -18.04 6.66 9.26
N VAL A 401 -18.39 6.63 7.98
CA VAL A 401 -17.51 7.06 6.89
C VAL A 401 -17.86 8.49 6.46
N THR A 402 -16.88 9.39 6.42
CA THR A 402 -17.06 10.75 5.91
C THR A 402 -17.49 10.72 4.43
N ASN A 403 -18.47 11.53 4.04
CA ASN A 403 -19.06 11.54 2.69
C ASN A 403 -18.19 12.21 1.61
N ASP A 404 -16.93 12.50 1.90
CA ASP A 404 -16.00 13.19 1.01
C ASP A 404 -14.59 12.60 1.12
N ILE A 405 -13.80 12.77 0.06
CA ILE A 405 -12.38 12.39 0.02
C ILE A 405 -11.58 13.68 0.11
N GLU A 406 -10.83 13.84 1.21
CA GLU A 406 -9.96 15.00 1.38
C GLU A 406 -8.83 14.95 0.35
N LYS A 407 -8.72 15.98 -0.48
CA LYS A 407 -7.70 16.07 -1.54
C LYS A 407 -6.51 16.88 -1.05
N GLY A 408 -5.37 16.23 -0.94
CA GLY A 408 -4.10 16.85 -0.55
C GLY A 408 -3.14 17.09 -1.71
N TYR A 409 -1.96 17.58 -1.35
CA TYR A 409 -0.86 17.78 -2.28
C TYR A 409 -0.18 16.47 -2.68
N GLY A 410 0.46 16.49 -3.86
CA GLY A 410 1.23 15.37 -4.39
C GLY A 410 0.40 14.24 -5.00
N ARG A 411 -0.94 14.28 -4.89
CA ARG A 411 -1.85 13.26 -5.46
C ARG A 411 -1.58 12.98 -6.94
N ARG A 412 -1.81 11.74 -7.38
CA ARG A 412 -1.64 11.36 -8.78
C ARG A 412 -2.85 10.72 -9.41
N LYS A 413 -3.01 11.04 -10.69
CA LYS A 413 -3.82 10.31 -11.65
C LYS A 413 -2.93 9.32 -12.40
N ARG A 414 -3.53 8.23 -12.86
CA ARG A 414 -2.88 7.25 -13.73
C ARG A 414 -3.90 6.60 -14.65
N PHE A 415 -3.44 6.15 -15.81
CA PHE A 415 -4.17 5.15 -16.55
C PHE A 415 -3.96 3.78 -15.88
N LEU A 416 -5.06 3.06 -15.67
CA LEU A 416 -5.01 1.67 -15.27
C LEU A 416 -4.51 0.84 -16.46
N ARG A 417 -3.19 0.74 -16.60
CA ARG A 417 -2.56 -0.27 -17.44
C ARG A 417 -2.55 -1.58 -16.67
N ASP A 418 -2.78 -2.70 -17.35
CA ASP A 418 -2.82 -4.01 -16.71
C ASP A 418 -1.50 -4.29 -15.96
N GLN A 419 -1.52 -4.12 -14.63
CA GLN A 419 -0.38 -4.39 -13.76
C GLN A 419 -0.17 -5.90 -13.57
N SER A 420 -0.97 -6.76 -14.22
CA SER A 420 -0.83 -8.22 -14.15
C SER A 420 0.55 -8.73 -14.53
N ARG A 421 1.33 -7.96 -15.31
CA ARG A 421 2.72 -8.28 -15.68
C ARG A 421 3.76 -7.88 -14.63
N SER A 422 3.44 -7.01 -13.68
CA SER A 422 4.35 -6.63 -12.58
C SER A 422 4.23 -7.57 -11.37
N TRP A 423 3.14 -8.34 -11.32
CA TRP A 423 2.87 -9.30 -10.26
C TRP A 423 3.61 -10.62 -10.49
N TRP A 424 4.34 -11.08 -9.46
CA TRP A 424 5.03 -12.36 -9.45
C TRP A 424 4.12 -13.42 -8.82
N GLN A 425 3.67 -14.39 -9.61
CA GLN A 425 2.88 -15.51 -9.10
C GLN A 425 3.82 -16.59 -8.55
N SER A 426 3.52 -17.08 -7.35
CA SER A 426 4.32 -18.12 -6.70
C SER A 426 3.79 -19.52 -7.07
N PHE A 427 4.64 -20.34 -7.66
CA PHE A 427 4.40 -21.78 -7.84
C PHE A 427 5.31 -22.55 -6.89
N THR A 428 4.80 -23.57 -6.20
CA THR A 428 5.64 -24.49 -5.44
C THR A 428 5.61 -25.87 -6.09
N THR A 429 6.78 -26.43 -6.38
CA THR A 429 6.93 -27.75 -6.98
C THR A 429 7.88 -28.60 -6.14
N GLU A 430 7.40 -29.78 -5.77
CA GLU A 430 8.15 -30.78 -5.01
C GLU A 430 8.07 -32.14 -5.72
N VAL A 431 9.11 -32.95 -5.64
CA VAL A 431 9.03 -34.34 -6.07
C VAL A 431 8.60 -35.21 -4.91
N VAL A 432 7.45 -35.86 -5.06
CA VAL A 432 6.90 -36.78 -4.05
C VAL A 432 7.21 -38.22 -4.46
N GLU A 433 7.79 -39.00 -3.54
CA GLU A 433 7.91 -40.45 -3.68
C GLU A 433 6.67 -41.13 -3.09
N GLU A 434 5.84 -41.74 -3.93
CA GLU A 434 4.75 -42.63 -3.49
C GLU A 434 5.19 -44.08 -3.64
N LYS A 435 4.83 -44.92 -2.65
CA LYS A 435 4.95 -46.38 -2.75
C LYS A 435 3.59 -46.92 -3.16
N ASP A 436 3.53 -47.69 -4.24
CA ASP A 436 2.32 -48.44 -4.58
C ASP A 436 2.09 -49.60 -3.57
N ASP A 437 0.88 -50.19 -3.61
CA ASP A 437 0.51 -51.35 -2.78
C ASP A 437 1.41 -52.58 -2.97
N LYS A 438 2.27 -52.59 -4.02
CA LYS A 438 3.25 -53.63 -4.35
C LYS A 438 4.69 -53.22 -3.98
N GLY A 439 4.88 -52.11 -3.27
CA GLY A 439 6.18 -51.59 -2.84
C GLY A 439 7.03 -50.93 -3.94
N ARG A 440 6.48 -50.70 -5.14
CA ARG A 440 7.18 -49.99 -6.22
C ARG A 440 7.15 -48.49 -5.92
N LYS A 441 8.33 -47.86 -5.98
CA LYS A 441 8.47 -46.42 -5.82
C LYS A 441 8.15 -45.72 -7.15
N SER A 442 7.16 -44.84 -7.15
CA SER A 442 6.90 -43.90 -8.24
C SER A 442 7.18 -42.48 -7.78
N ARG A 443 7.91 -41.71 -8.59
CA ARG A 443 8.13 -40.28 -8.38
C ARG A 443 7.16 -39.49 -9.24
N HIS A 444 6.54 -38.46 -8.67
CA HIS A 444 5.70 -37.52 -9.42
C HIS A 444 5.97 -36.09 -8.95
N LEU A 445 5.62 -35.10 -9.78
CA LEU A 445 5.74 -33.69 -9.41
C LEU A 445 4.42 -33.24 -8.78
N ALA A 446 4.45 -32.82 -7.52
CA ALA A 446 3.32 -32.17 -6.89
C ALA A 446 3.46 -30.65 -7.06
N PHE A 447 2.42 -30.04 -7.63
CA PHE A 447 2.30 -28.60 -7.80
C PHE A 447 1.33 -28.06 -6.78
N THR A 448 1.77 -27.04 -6.05
CA THR A 448 0.91 -26.28 -5.15
C THR A 448 0.89 -24.83 -5.60
N THR A 449 -0.31 -24.34 -5.89
CA THR A 449 -0.55 -22.91 -6.15
C THR A 449 -1.44 -22.33 -5.09
N TYR A 450 -1.04 -21.16 -4.58
CA TYR A 450 -1.85 -20.38 -3.66
C TYR A 450 -2.59 -19.31 -4.47
N ASN A 451 -3.66 -19.70 -5.13
CA ASN A 451 -4.64 -18.73 -5.63
C ASN A 451 -5.47 -18.28 -4.43
N GLY A 452 -5.72 -16.97 -4.28
CA GLY A 452 -6.36 -16.33 -3.12
C GLY A 452 -7.82 -16.73 -2.81
N LEU A 453 -8.19 -18.00 -3.01
CA LEU A 453 -9.45 -18.62 -2.65
C LEU A 453 -9.15 -19.79 -1.72
N SER A 454 -9.01 -19.51 -0.41
CA SER A 454 -9.19 -20.39 0.78
C SER A 454 -8.78 -21.89 0.74
N SER A 455 -8.04 -22.34 -0.27
CA SER A 455 -7.61 -23.71 -0.50
C SER A 455 -6.35 -23.66 -1.37
N ALA A 456 -5.26 -24.24 -0.88
CA ALA A 456 -4.16 -24.61 -1.76
C ALA A 456 -4.68 -25.75 -2.64
N SER A 457 -4.76 -25.56 -3.96
CA SER A 457 -4.96 -26.70 -4.86
C SER A 457 -3.62 -27.44 -4.95
N LYS A 458 -3.62 -28.70 -4.53
CA LYS A 458 -2.48 -29.61 -4.72
C LYS A 458 -2.80 -30.48 -5.93
N ASP A 459 -2.06 -30.24 -7.01
CA ASP A 459 -2.26 -30.91 -8.27
C ASP A 459 -1.02 -31.71 -8.64
N ASN A 460 -1.20 -33.01 -8.85
CA ASN A 460 -0.10 -33.93 -9.10
C ASN A 460 0.07 -34.17 -10.59
N VAL A 461 1.27 -33.91 -11.13
CA VAL A 461 1.67 -34.37 -12.46
C VAL A 461 2.33 -35.72 -12.33
N ARG A 462 1.56 -36.76 -12.67
CA ARG A 462 2.07 -38.12 -12.85
C ARG A 462 2.55 -38.31 -14.29
N SER A 463 3.57 -37.54 -14.69
CA SER A 463 4.23 -37.70 -16.00
C SER A 463 5.45 -38.60 -15.88
N ASP A 464 5.94 -39.10 -17.02
CA ASP A 464 7.19 -39.84 -17.09
C ASP A 464 8.38 -38.90 -16.83
N LEU A 465 8.76 -38.76 -15.56
CA LEU A 465 9.90 -37.95 -15.15
C LEU A 465 11.23 -38.46 -15.74
N GLN A 466 11.32 -39.73 -16.14
CA GLN A 466 12.51 -40.25 -16.80
C GLN A 466 12.62 -39.69 -18.22
N LEU A 467 11.51 -39.64 -18.95
CA LEU A 467 11.46 -38.99 -20.27
C LEU A 467 11.79 -37.49 -20.18
N ALA A 468 11.22 -36.79 -19.20
CA ALA A 468 11.53 -35.37 -18.99
C ALA A 468 13.02 -35.14 -18.66
N MET A 469 13.64 -36.04 -17.88
CA MET A 469 15.07 -35.99 -17.57
C MET A 469 15.94 -36.27 -18.80
N TYR A 470 15.55 -37.23 -19.65
CA TYR A 470 16.24 -37.52 -20.90
C TYR A 470 16.24 -36.30 -21.84
N LEU A 471 15.09 -35.65 -22.00
CA LEU A 471 14.97 -34.41 -22.78
C LEU A 471 15.78 -33.26 -22.17
N ALA A 472 15.85 -33.16 -20.84
CA ALA A 472 16.69 -32.17 -20.17
C ALA A 472 18.19 -32.41 -20.40
N ASP A 473 18.65 -33.67 -20.39
CA ASP A 473 20.04 -34.03 -20.72
C ASP A 473 20.33 -33.68 -22.21
N GLU A 474 19.41 -33.96 -23.15
CA GLU A 474 19.55 -33.63 -24.58
C GLU A 474 19.64 -32.11 -24.82
N LEU A 475 18.68 -31.33 -24.29
CA LEU A 475 18.64 -29.87 -24.37
C LEU A 475 19.92 -29.22 -23.82
N SER A 476 20.64 -29.90 -22.92
CA SER A 476 21.84 -29.36 -22.27
C SER A 476 23.14 -29.45 -23.10
N THR A 477 23.14 -30.23 -24.18
CA THR A 477 24.35 -30.51 -24.98
C THR A 477 24.60 -29.52 -26.12
N SER A 478 23.57 -28.80 -26.56
CA SER A 478 23.62 -27.88 -27.70
C SER A 478 23.28 -26.46 -27.28
N ASP A 479 23.87 -25.47 -27.94
CA ASP A 479 23.53 -24.05 -27.82
C ASP A 479 22.47 -23.59 -28.85
N VAL A 480 21.95 -24.52 -29.65
CA VAL A 480 20.85 -24.29 -30.62
C VAL A 480 19.50 -24.51 -29.96
N TRP A 481 18.56 -23.60 -30.18
CA TRP A 481 17.21 -23.69 -29.64
C TRP A 481 16.33 -24.62 -30.46
N ASP A 482 15.99 -25.78 -29.87
CA ASP A 482 14.96 -26.67 -30.39
C ASP A 482 13.57 -26.34 -29.80
N LYS A 483 12.67 -25.88 -30.67
CA LYS A 483 11.30 -25.51 -30.32
C LYS A 483 10.44 -26.71 -29.98
N GLU A 484 10.69 -27.86 -30.61
CA GLU A 484 9.89 -29.07 -30.39
C GLU A 484 10.16 -29.64 -29.00
N SER A 485 11.44 -29.84 -28.64
CA SER A 485 11.80 -30.26 -27.28
C SER A 485 11.34 -29.29 -26.20
N SER A 486 11.40 -27.98 -26.47
CA SER A 486 10.89 -26.93 -25.57
C SER A 486 9.38 -27.03 -25.32
N LYS A 487 8.62 -27.44 -26.33
CA LYS A 487 7.18 -27.70 -26.21
C LYS A 487 6.90 -29.00 -25.48
N VAL A 488 7.61 -30.07 -25.82
CA VAL A 488 7.42 -31.38 -25.16
C VAL A 488 7.71 -31.28 -23.67
N ILE A 489 8.79 -30.60 -23.26
CA ILE A 489 9.13 -30.47 -21.85
C ILE A 489 8.12 -29.59 -21.09
N PHE A 490 7.58 -28.54 -21.72
CA PHE A 490 6.48 -27.74 -21.19
C PHE A 490 5.21 -28.59 -20.97
N GLU A 491 4.87 -29.44 -21.93
CA GLU A 491 3.70 -30.32 -21.86
C GLU A 491 3.84 -31.42 -20.80
N LEU A 492 5.07 -31.94 -20.59
CA LEU A 492 5.38 -33.02 -19.64
C LEU A 492 5.49 -32.55 -18.18
N LEU A 493 6.05 -31.37 -17.94
CA LEU A 493 6.36 -30.91 -16.59
C LEU A 493 5.22 -30.12 -15.94
N LEU A 494 4.35 -29.45 -16.71
CA LEU A 494 3.35 -28.54 -16.16
C LEU A 494 1.91 -29.12 -16.23
N PRO A 495 1.11 -29.06 -15.13
CA PRO A 495 -0.31 -29.43 -15.17
C PRO A 495 -1.11 -28.63 -16.19
N ASN A 496 -2.10 -29.26 -16.83
CA ASN A 496 -2.93 -28.62 -17.88
C ASN A 496 -3.57 -27.29 -17.44
N GLN A 497 -4.07 -27.22 -16.21
CA GLN A 497 -4.69 -26.01 -15.67
C GLN A 497 -3.71 -24.85 -15.41
N TYR A 498 -2.40 -25.13 -15.34
CA TYR A 498 -1.37 -24.11 -15.15
C TYR A 498 -0.70 -23.67 -16.45
N LYS A 499 -0.93 -24.40 -17.56
CA LYS A 499 -0.42 -24.03 -18.88
C LYS A 499 -0.88 -22.64 -19.31
N ASP A 500 -2.14 -22.29 -19.01
CA ASP A 500 -2.69 -20.98 -19.36
C ASP A 500 -2.01 -19.83 -18.60
N PHE A 501 -1.50 -20.06 -17.37
CA PHE A 501 -0.75 -19.05 -16.63
C PHE A 501 0.59 -18.72 -17.31
N VAL A 502 1.31 -19.75 -17.76
CA VAL A 502 2.58 -19.59 -18.48
C VAL A 502 2.34 -18.97 -19.86
N ARG A 503 1.29 -19.41 -20.59
CA ARG A 503 0.89 -18.82 -21.89
C ARG A 503 0.52 -17.34 -21.81
N ASN A 504 0.01 -16.89 -20.67
CA ASN A 504 -0.34 -15.48 -20.45
C ASN A 504 0.85 -14.57 -20.10
N HIS A 505 2.10 -15.07 -20.18
CA HIS A 505 3.33 -14.30 -19.95
C HIS A 505 3.35 -13.55 -18.60
N ARG A 506 2.90 -14.21 -17.53
CA ARG A 506 2.99 -13.66 -16.15
C ARG A 506 4.36 -13.94 -15.54
N ASN A 507 4.84 -13.05 -14.67
CA ASN A 507 6.08 -13.28 -13.95
C ASN A 507 5.89 -14.40 -12.91
N ILE A 508 6.89 -15.26 -12.76
CA ILE A 508 6.83 -16.45 -11.92
C ILE A 508 7.98 -16.48 -10.92
N GLN A 509 7.62 -16.59 -9.64
CA GLN A 509 8.52 -16.96 -8.57
C GLN A 509 8.34 -18.46 -8.31
N TRP A 510 9.27 -19.28 -8.78
CA TRP A 510 9.16 -20.73 -8.72
C TRP A 510 9.90 -21.29 -7.51
N ARG A 511 9.16 -21.77 -6.53
CA ARG A 511 9.69 -22.42 -5.34
C ARG A 511 9.84 -23.91 -5.62
N MET A 512 11.03 -24.44 -5.38
CA MET A 512 11.42 -25.76 -5.85
C MET A 512 12.22 -26.50 -4.78
N ASP A 513 12.05 -27.81 -4.71
CA ASP A 513 13.02 -28.68 -4.03
C ASP A 513 14.29 -28.85 -4.87
N SER A 514 15.35 -29.40 -4.27
CA SER A 514 16.64 -29.60 -4.94
C SER A 514 16.57 -30.53 -6.16
N PHE A 515 15.59 -31.44 -6.20
CA PHE A 515 15.41 -32.35 -7.32
C PHE A 515 14.71 -31.67 -8.50
N SER A 516 13.57 -31.02 -8.29
CA SER A 516 12.82 -30.33 -9.35
C SER A 516 13.59 -29.15 -9.94
N ALA A 517 14.51 -28.54 -9.19
CA ALA A 517 15.44 -27.53 -9.70
C ALA A 517 16.34 -28.05 -10.86
N GLN A 518 16.45 -29.36 -11.09
CA GLN A 518 17.27 -29.89 -12.18
C GLN A 518 16.64 -29.64 -13.57
N PHE A 519 15.32 -29.47 -13.68
CA PHE A 519 14.69 -29.29 -14.98
C PHE A 519 14.90 -27.87 -15.56
N PRO A 520 14.94 -27.71 -16.90
CA PRO A 520 15.15 -26.42 -17.56
C PRO A 520 13.82 -25.67 -17.77
N TRP A 521 13.20 -25.23 -16.68
CA TRP A 521 11.92 -24.49 -16.68
C TRP A 521 11.93 -23.25 -17.59
N GLU A 522 13.09 -22.60 -17.70
CA GLU A 522 13.31 -21.44 -18.56
C GLU A 522 13.07 -21.73 -20.05
N MET A 523 13.17 -22.99 -20.47
CA MET A 523 13.00 -23.41 -21.87
C MET A 523 11.55 -23.56 -22.32
N PHE A 524 10.58 -23.27 -21.45
CA PHE A 524 9.17 -23.44 -21.80
C PHE A 524 8.75 -22.56 -22.97
N HIS A 525 8.14 -23.21 -23.96
CA HIS A 525 7.62 -22.55 -25.16
C HIS A 525 6.46 -23.36 -25.73
N ASP A 526 5.35 -22.69 -26.03
CA ASP A 526 4.22 -23.28 -26.75
C ASP A 526 4.03 -22.57 -28.09
N THR A 527 4.42 -23.25 -29.18
CA THR A 527 4.34 -22.73 -30.55
C THR A 527 2.92 -22.35 -30.98
N ASN A 528 1.89 -22.86 -30.31
CA ASN A 528 0.50 -22.56 -30.64
C ASN A 528 0.04 -21.18 -30.13
N TYR A 529 0.77 -20.57 -29.18
CA TYR A 529 0.38 -19.33 -28.49
C TYR A 529 1.34 -18.16 -28.75
N GLY A 530 2.36 -18.37 -29.59
CA GLY A 530 3.28 -17.33 -30.02
C GLY A 530 4.57 -17.91 -30.59
N GLU A 531 5.33 -17.12 -31.36
CA GLU A 531 6.62 -17.55 -31.91
C GLU A 531 7.80 -17.38 -30.94
N LYS A 532 7.58 -16.65 -29.85
CA LYS A 532 8.60 -16.27 -28.88
C LYS A 532 8.58 -17.21 -27.65
N PRO A 533 9.75 -17.51 -27.05
CA PRO A 533 9.80 -18.20 -25.76
C PRO A 533 9.08 -17.42 -24.66
N THR A 534 8.52 -18.10 -23.66
CA THR A 534 7.73 -17.42 -22.62
C THR A 534 8.57 -16.53 -21.71
N PHE A 535 9.73 -17.01 -21.26
CA PHE A 535 10.55 -16.35 -20.24
C PHE A 535 11.55 -15.31 -20.80
N ILE A 536 11.30 -14.83 -22.03
CA ILE A 536 11.90 -13.60 -22.57
C ILE A 536 10.93 -12.41 -22.54
N GLU A 537 9.63 -12.67 -22.34
CA GLU A 537 8.59 -11.64 -22.18
C GLU A 537 8.06 -11.57 -20.75
N SER A 538 8.30 -12.62 -19.96
CA SER A 538 7.95 -12.73 -18.54
C SER A 538 9.17 -13.10 -17.70
N GLY A 539 9.17 -12.64 -16.45
CA GLY A 539 10.21 -12.95 -15.48
C GLY A 539 10.06 -14.33 -14.88
N LEU A 540 11.18 -15.02 -14.66
CA LEU A 540 11.24 -16.29 -13.93
C LEU A 540 12.44 -16.28 -12.99
N ILE A 541 12.17 -16.40 -11.70
CA ILE A 541 13.16 -16.50 -10.62
C ILE A 541 12.85 -17.74 -9.78
N ARG A 542 13.88 -18.53 -9.49
CA ARG A 542 13.82 -19.75 -8.69
C ARG A 542 14.07 -19.43 -7.22
N GLN A 543 13.41 -20.16 -6.33
CA GLN A 543 13.66 -20.13 -4.89
C GLN A 543 13.70 -21.54 -4.35
N LEU A 544 14.61 -21.79 -3.42
CA LEU A 544 14.66 -23.07 -2.76
C LEU A 544 13.57 -23.14 -1.69
N TYR A 545 12.81 -24.23 -1.70
CA TYR A 545 11.86 -24.56 -0.65
C TYR A 545 12.57 -25.44 0.38
N ASN A 546 12.93 -24.85 1.53
CA ASN A 546 13.58 -25.55 2.64
C ASN A 546 12.99 -25.04 3.97
N GLU A 547 12.45 -25.93 4.80
CA GLU A 547 11.78 -25.59 6.07
C GLU A 547 12.76 -25.09 7.15
N GLU A 548 14.06 -25.36 6.99
CA GLU A 548 15.10 -25.11 8.00
C GLU A 548 16.01 -23.90 7.69
N ALA A 549 15.68 -23.06 6.70
CA ALA A 549 16.53 -21.94 6.32
C ALA A 549 16.48 -20.79 7.34
N ILE A 550 17.31 -20.86 8.38
CA ILE A 550 17.63 -19.73 9.25
C ILE A 550 19.15 -19.56 9.29
N LEU A 551 19.61 -18.45 8.71
CA LEU A 551 20.82 -17.71 9.09
C LEU A 551 20.77 -16.38 8.34
N GLN A 552 20.73 -15.25 9.05
CA GLN A 552 21.02 -13.94 8.45
C GLN A 552 22.54 -13.76 8.48
N PRO A 553 23.27 -13.91 7.34
CA PRO A 553 24.70 -13.63 7.34
C PRO A 553 24.97 -12.14 7.58
N ALA A 554 26.14 -11.84 8.15
CA ALA A 554 26.63 -10.49 8.32
C ALA A 554 26.66 -9.74 6.98
N LEU A 555 26.13 -8.52 6.96
CA LEU A 555 25.98 -7.72 5.75
C LEU A 555 27.35 -7.19 5.27
N VAL A 556 27.76 -7.49 4.04
CA VAL A 556 28.93 -6.85 3.41
C VAL A 556 28.54 -5.44 2.95
N THR A 557 28.86 -4.43 3.75
CA THR A 557 28.56 -3.02 3.45
C THR A 557 29.48 -2.42 2.38
N ALA A 558 30.69 -2.97 2.22
CA ALA A 558 31.69 -2.45 1.30
C ALA A 558 31.35 -2.75 -0.18
N LYS A 559 31.46 -1.74 -1.05
CA LYS A 559 31.34 -1.90 -2.51
C LYS A 559 32.58 -2.58 -3.10
N ARG A 560 32.77 -3.86 -2.79
CA ARG A 560 33.89 -4.68 -3.29
C ARG A 560 33.37 -5.81 -4.16
N ALA A 561 34.09 -6.11 -5.23
CA ALA A 561 33.78 -7.22 -6.13
C ALA A 561 35.03 -8.05 -6.42
N LEU A 562 34.87 -9.37 -6.52
CA LEU A 562 35.89 -10.29 -7.02
C LEU A 562 35.44 -10.82 -8.38
N VAL A 563 36.27 -10.64 -9.40
CA VAL A 563 36.00 -11.14 -10.75
C VAL A 563 37.11 -12.13 -11.14
N ILE A 564 36.72 -13.39 -11.32
CA ILE A 564 37.57 -14.49 -11.77
C ILE A 564 37.17 -14.84 -13.21
N GLY A 565 38.12 -14.84 -14.13
CA GLY A 565 37.85 -15.14 -15.54
C GLY A 565 38.97 -15.94 -16.17
N ASP A 566 38.63 -17.06 -16.80
CA ASP A 566 39.57 -17.96 -17.50
C ASP A 566 40.83 -18.28 -16.67
N PRO A 567 40.72 -19.01 -15.53
CA PRO A 567 41.88 -19.46 -14.75
C PRO A 567 42.91 -20.24 -15.58
N ILE A 568 44.16 -20.30 -15.11
CA ILE A 568 45.18 -21.13 -15.76
C ILE A 568 44.89 -22.61 -15.47
N PHE A 569 44.64 -23.39 -16.53
CA PHE A 569 44.40 -24.82 -16.45
C PHE A 569 45.64 -25.59 -16.93
N ASP A 570 46.27 -26.35 -16.03
CA ASP A 570 47.45 -27.18 -16.34
C ASP A 570 47.08 -28.56 -16.93
N GLN A 571 45.78 -28.82 -17.10
CA GLN A 571 45.23 -30.13 -17.46
C GLN A 571 44.90 -30.18 -18.95
N SER A 572 45.35 -31.23 -19.64
CA SER A 572 45.18 -31.38 -21.09
C SER A 572 43.71 -31.43 -21.55
N PHE A 573 42.77 -31.75 -20.67
CA PHE A 573 41.34 -31.89 -20.99
C PHE A 573 40.52 -30.61 -20.73
N LEU A 574 41.09 -29.57 -20.10
CA LEU A 574 40.42 -28.28 -19.87
C LEU A 574 41.09 -27.18 -20.70
N PRO A 575 40.56 -26.85 -21.90
CA PRO A 575 41.13 -25.79 -22.73
C PRO A 575 40.90 -24.41 -22.09
N GLN A 576 41.75 -23.44 -22.42
CA GLN A 576 41.52 -22.04 -22.06
C GLN A 576 40.27 -21.50 -22.77
N LEU A 577 39.62 -20.51 -22.15
CA LEU A 577 38.30 -19.98 -22.51
C LEU A 577 38.38 -18.48 -22.85
N PRO A 578 38.70 -18.11 -24.11
CA PRO A 578 38.74 -16.71 -24.53
C PRO A 578 37.42 -15.94 -24.28
N GLY A 579 36.26 -16.60 -24.43
CA GLY A 579 34.96 -16.02 -24.11
C GLY A 579 34.80 -15.65 -22.63
N ALA A 580 35.25 -16.52 -21.72
CA ALA A 580 35.25 -16.27 -20.28
C ALA A 580 36.12 -15.07 -19.89
N LYS A 581 37.28 -14.94 -20.54
CA LYS A 581 38.16 -13.79 -20.39
C LYS A 581 37.51 -12.49 -20.84
N ALA A 582 36.86 -12.49 -22.02
CA ALA A 582 36.20 -11.31 -22.57
C ALA A 582 34.99 -10.87 -21.72
N GLU A 583 34.19 -11.82 -21.22
CA GLU A 583 33.09 -11.55 -20.29
C GLU A 583 33.57 -10.90 -19.00
N ALA A 584 34.57 -11.50 -18.34
CA ALA A 584 35.14 -10.97 -17.11
C ALA A 584 35.66 -9.54 -17.28
N GLN A 585 36.35 -9.25 -18.39
CA GLN A 585 36.83 -7.90 -18.72
C GLN A 585 35.68 -6.89 -18.85
N SER A 586 34.58 -7.26 -19.51
CA SER A 586 33.41 -6.39 -19.66
C SER A 586 32.74 -6.07 -18.30
N VAL A 587 32.59 -7.09 -17.45
CA VAL A 587 32.01 -6.95 -16.11
C VAL A 587 32.86 -6.06 -15.20
N ILE A 588 34.20 -6.19 -15.26
CA ILE A 588 35.13 -5.33 -14.51
C ILE A 588 34.93 -3.86 -14.85
N VAL A 589 34.81 -3.52 -16.13
CA VAL A 589 34.62 -2.14 -16.59
C VAL A 589 33.33 -1.56 -16.01
N LYS A 590 32.22 -2.30 -16.08
CA LYS A 590 30.91 -1.86 -15.56
C LYS A 590 30.91 -1.65 -14.04
N LEU A 591 31.50 -2.58 -13.30
CA LEU A 591 31.60 -2.48 -11.84
C LEU A 591 32.44 -1.28 -11.41
N LYS A 592 33.60 -1.07 -12.03
CA LYS A 592 34.47 0.09 -11.75
C LYS A 592 33.78 1.41 -12.06
N ALA A 593 33.06 1.51 -13.19
CA ALA A 593 32.33 2.72 -13.57
C ALA A 593 31.27 3.15 -12.52
N LYS A 594 30.80 2.22 -11.69
CA LYS A 594 29.81 2.45 -10.63
C LYS A 594 30.42 2.48 -9.22
N GLY A 595 31.75 2.61 -9.15
CA GLY A 595 32.49 2.84 -7.91
C GLY A 595 32.77 1.59 -7.07
N TYR A 596 32.75 0.39 -7.66
CA TYR A 596 33.20 -0.82 -6.97
C TYR A 596 34.73 -0.92 -6.95
N ALA A 597 35.30 -1.29 -5.80
CA ALA A 597 36.67 -1.73 -5.71
C ALA A 597 36.75 -3.20 -6.20
N VAL A 598 37.17 -3.37 -7.46
CA VAL A 598 37.21 -4.69 -8.13
C VAL A 598 38.58 -5.32 -7.97
N GLU A 599 38.62 -6.55 -7.47
CA GLU A 599 39.81 -7.41 -7.52
C GLU A 599 39.72 -8.35 -8.73
N GLU A 600 40.71 -8.25 -9.62
CA GLU A 600 40.70 -8.91 -10.92
C GLU A 600 41.63 -10.13 -10.93
N LYS A 601 41.07 -11.31 -11.20
CA LYS A 601 41.82 -12.57 -11.32
C LYS A 601 41.55 -13.23 -12.67
N ILE A 602 42.07 -12.61 -13.72
CA ILE A 602 42.02 -13.13 -15.08
C ILE A 602 43.30 -13.92 -15.40
N ALA A 603 43.18 -15.13 -15.94
CA ALA A 603 44.34 -15.98 -16.28
C ALA A 603 45.34 -16.09 -15.13
N LYS A 604 44.83 -16.38 -13.92
CA LYS A 604 45.62 -16.56 -12.69
C LYS A 604 45.64 -18.03 -12.25
N ASN A 605 46.68 -18.39 -11.51
CA ASN A 605 46.81 -19.72 -10.92
C ASN A 605 45.83 -19.91 -9.73
N PRO A 606 45.56 -21.17 -9.33
CA PRO A 606 44.59 -21.49 -8.27
C PRO A 606 44.93 -20.86 -6.92
N LEU A 607 46.22 -20.75 -6.59
CA LEU A 607 46.68 -20.23 -5.32
C LEU A 607 46.38 -18.73 -5.19
N GLU A 608 46.58 -17.94 -6.25
CA GLU A 608 46.23 -16.52 -6.28
C GLU A 608 44.72 -16.29 -6.18
N ILE A 609 43.93 -17.13 -6.85
CA ILE A 609 42.46 -17.07 -6.80
C ILE A 609 41.98 -17.38 -5.37
N THR A 610 42.50 -18.45 -4.77
CA THR A 610 42.14 -18.87 -3.41
C THR A 610 42.53 -17.81 -2.39
N LYS A 611 43.74 -17.23 -2.48
CA LYS A 611 44.16 -16.13 -1.61
C LYS A 611 43.21 -14.94 -1.72
N ALA A 612 42.83 -14.54 -2.93
CA ALA A 612 41.90 -13.43 -3.12
C ALA A 612 40.52 -13.70 -2.55
N LEU A 613 40.01 -14.92 -2.72
CA LEU A 613 38.70 -15.33 -2.22
C LEU A 613 38.60 -15.22 -0.69
N PHE A 614 39.67 -15.59 0.04
CA PHE A 614 39.69 -15.57 1.51
C PHE A 614 40.29 -14.30 2.14
N ALA A 615 41.03 -13.49 1.39
CA ALA A 615 41.72 -12.33 1.96
C ALA A 615 40.80 -11.17 2.34
N ARG A 616 39.63 -11.05 1.68
CA ARG A 616 38.74 -9.90 1.81
C ARG A 616 37.29 -10.31 1.63
N GLU A 617 36.40 -9.44 2.10
CA GLU A 617 34.97 -9.57 1.92
C GLU A 617 34.55 -8.96 0.59
N TYR A 618 33.67 -9.65 -0.14
CA TYR A 618 33.14 -9.20 -1.43
C TYR A 618 31.63 -9.21 -1.41
N ARG A 619 31.04 -8.13 -1.93
CA ARG A 619 29.60 -8.02 -2.13
C ARG A 619 29.15 -8.73 -3.40
N VAL A 620 29.98 -8.65 -4.44
CA VAL A 620 29.77 -9.31 -5.74
C VAL A 620 30.88 -10.31 -6.01
N LEU A 621 30.52 -11.53 -6.36
CA LEU A 621 31.43 -12.56 -6.83
C LEU A 621 31.04 -12.98 -8.25
N HIS A 622 31.91 -12.75 -9.22
CA HIS A 622 31.72 -13.18 -10.60
C HIS A 622 32.78 -14.21 -10.99
N ILE A 623 32.36 -15.38 -11.47
CA ILE A 623 33.23 -16.49 -11.82
C ILE A 623 32.88 -16.97 -13.24
N ALA A 624 33.82 -16.82 -14.16
CA ALA A 624 33.75 -17.33 -15.52
C ALA A 624 34.83 -18.41 -15.73
N SER A 625 34.45 -19.69 -15.72
CA SER A 625 35.37 -20.84 -15.73
C SER A 625 34.75 -22.13 -16.31
N HIS A 626 35.33 -23.30 -16.07
CA HIS A 626 34.73 -24.62 -16.36
C HIS A 626 33.94 -25.16 -15.16
N GLY A 627 32.80 -25.79 -15.41
CA GLY A 627 32.03 -26.55 -14.43
C GLY A 627 32.29 -28.05 -14.57
N LEU A 628 32.56 -28.74 -13.45
CA LEU A 628 32.79 -30.18 -13.41
C LEU A 628 31.72 -30.87 -12.57
N TYR A 629 31.11 -31.91 -13.14
CA TYR A 629 30.08 -32.74 -12.49
C TYR A 629 30.41 -34.22 -12.65
N ASP A 630 31.08 -34.79 -11.66
CA ASP A 630 31.39 -36.21 -11.59
C ASP A 630 31.06 -36.78 -10.22
N LEU A 631 29.90 -37.45 -10.17
CA LEU A 631 29.39 -38.14 -8.98
C LEU A 631 30.25 -39.35 -8.58
N LYS A 632 30.91 -40.02 -9.53
CA LYS A 632 31.67 -41.24 -9.23
C LYS A 632 32.95 -40.94 -8.46
N ASN A 633 33.60 -39.83 -8.78
CA ASN A 633 34.83 -39.39 -8.13
C ASN A 633 34.62 -38.25 -7.12
N ASN A 634 33.36 -37.91 -6.80
CA ASN A 634 32.98 -36.82 -5.89
C ASN A 634 33.60 -35.45 -6.28
N ARG A 635 33.68 -35.17 -7.59
CA ARG A 635 34.25 -33.95 -8.17
C ARG A 635 33.13 -33.08 -8.73
N ILE A 636 32.50 -32.30 -7.85
CA ILE A 636 31.36 -31.42 -8.19
C ILE A 636 31.70 -29.99 -7.79
N GLY A 637 31.87 -29.11 -8.77
CA GLY A 637 32.18 -27.70 -8.51
C GLY A 637 32.73 -26.94 -9.71
N ILE A 638 33.23 -25.74 -9.45
CA ILE A 638 33.79 -24.85 -10.47
C ILE A 638 35.31 -25.00 -10.49
N ALA A 639 35.90 -25.34 -11.63
CA ALA A 639 37.34 -25.49 -11.76
C ALA A 639 38.06 -24.14 -11.62
N ILE A 640 39.18 -24.10 -10.91
CA ILE A 640 40.05 -22.91 -10.80
C ILE A 640 41.51 -23.19 -11.21
N GLY A 641 41.77 -24.37 -11.79
CA GLY A 641 43.11 -24.84 -12.20
C GLY A 641 43.76 -25.79 -11.18
N GLY A 642 44.88 -26.42 -11.54
CA GLY A 642 45.68 -27.26 -10.62
C GLY A 642 44.91 -28.39 -9.91
N ASP A 643 43.91 -28.97 -10.58
CA ASP A 643 42.96 -29.95 -10.04
C ASP A 643 42.05 -29.47 -8.88
N GLN A 644 42.02 -28.17 -8.61
CA GLN A 644 41.22 -27.56 -7.55
C GLN A 644 39.82 -27.15 -8.04
N LEU A 645 38.83 -27.34 -7.16
CA LEU A 645 37.43 -26.98 -7.37
C LEU A 645 36.95 -26.01 -6.30
N LEU A 646 36.25 -24.95 -6.70
CA LEU A 646 35.39 -24.18 -5.81
C LEU A 646 34.08 -24.94 -5.64
N THR A 647 33.84 -25.42 -4.43
CA THR A 647 32.60 -26.10 -4.04
C THR A 647 31.74 -25.17 -3.20
N PRO A 648 30.42 -25.43 -3.04
CA PRO A 648 29.60 -24.66 -2.10
C PRO A 648 30.13 -24.74 -0.67
N GLY A 649 30.74 -25.87 -0.28
CA GLY A 649 31.45 -26.02 0.99
C GLY A 649 32.62 -25.03 1.14
N THR A 650 33.38 -24.78 0.07
CA THR A 650 34.46 -23.77 0.05
C THR A 650 33.90 -22.36 0.27
N ILE A 651 32.75 -22.04 -0.33
CA ILE A 651 32.11 -20.71 -0.22
C ILE A 651 31.47 -20.54 1.16
N LYS A 652 30.97 -21.61 1.79
CA LYS A 652 30.47 -21.60 3.17
C LYS A 652 31.55 -21.25 4.21
N GLN A 653 32.83 -21.44 3.90
CA GLN A 653 33.95 -21.10 4.77
C GLN A 653 34.38 -19.63 4.68
N LEU A 654 33.74 -18.81 3.83
CA LEU A 654 34.06 -17.39 3.75
C LEU A 654 33.58 -16.66 5.00
N THR A 655 34.42 -15.76 5.53
CA THR A 655 34.12 -14.92 6.70
C THR A 655 32.85 -14.10 6.50
N ALA A 656 32.63 -13.61 5.28
CA ALA A 656 31.42 -12.91 4.90
C ALA A 656 30.88 -13.47 3.57
N ILE A 657 29.58 -13.69 3.54
CA ILE A 657 28.88 -14.33 2.41
C ILE A 657 28.54 -13.25 1.37
N PRO A 658 28.88 -13.43 0.09
CA PRO A 658 28.54 -12.47 -0.95
C PRO A 658 27.02 -12.28 -1.08
N GLU A 659 26.57 -11.07 -1.39
CA GLU A 659 25.15 -10.81 -1.66
C GLU A 659 24.73 -11.33 -3.03
N PHE A 660 25.61 -11.17 -4.04
CA PHE A 660 25.35 -11.57 -5.41
C PHE A 660 26.48 -12.43 -5.96
N VAL A 661 26.13 -13.60 -6.49
CA VAL A 661 27.06 -14.54 -7.11
C VAL A 661 26.64 -14.79 -8.56
N PHE A 662 27.54 -14.57 -9.51
CA PHE A 662 27.36 -14.88 -10.92
C PHE A 662 28.37 -15.94 -11.35
N ILE A 663 27.90 -17.09 -11.82
CA ILE A 663 28.72 -18.22 -12.24
C ILE A 663 28.40 -18.57 -13.68
N ASN A 664 29.37 -18.36 -14.57
CA ASN A 664 29.33 -18.88 -15.92
C ASN A 664 30.34 -20.01 -16.08
N CYS A 665 29.86 -21.23 -16.19
CA CYS A 665 30.69 -22.43 -16.17
C CYS A 665 30.57 -23.33 -17.40
N CYS A 666 29.97 -22.86 -18.50
CA CYS A 666 29.50 -23.71 -19.60
C CYS A 666 29.85 -23.23 -21.02
N TYR A 667 31.04 -22.65 -21.23
CA TYR A 667 31.48 -22.16 -22.54
C TYR A 667 31.65 -23.27 -23.61
N SER A 668 31.59 -22.86 -24.87
CA SER A 668 31.61 -23.74 -26.05
C SER A 668 33.04 -24.05 -26.52
N GLY A 669 33.81 -24.79 -25.72
CA GLY A 669 35.13 -25.32 -26.11
C GLY A 669 35.06 -26.67 -26.86
N LYS A 670 36.08 -27.01 -27.67
CA LYS A 670 36.20 -28.33 -28.30
C LYS A 670 36.27 -29.43 -27.23
N VAL A 671 35.38 -30.40 -27.32
CA VAL A 671 35.19 -31.49 -26.35
C VAL A 671 36.05 -32.69 -26.78
N ASP A 672 36.89 -33.21 -25.88
CA ASP A 672 37.59 -34.50 -26.02
C ASP A 672 36.67 -35.65 -25.54
N ASP A 673 36.83 -36.89 -26.01
CA ASP A 673 35.90 -38.02 -25.70
C ASP A 673 35.79 -38.30 -24.18
N ARG A 674 36.83 -37.92 -23.40
CA ARG A 674 36.82 -38.00 -21.93
C ARG A 674 35.92 -36.96 -21.25
N MET A 675 35.51 -35.90 -21.95
CA MET A 675 34.67 -34.82 -21.44
C MET A 675 33.16 -35.08 -21.62
N GLU A 676 32.77 -36.06 -22.44
CA GLU A 676 31.36 -36.29 -22.78
C GLU A 676 30.48 -36.62 -21.55
N ASN A 677 31.01 -37.40 -20.61
CA ASN A 677 30.34 -37.72 -19.34
C ASN A 677 30.17 -36.50 -18.40
N TYR A 678 31.05 -35.49 -18.49
CA TYR A 678 30.98 -34.26 -17.70
C TYR A 678 30.04 -33.22 -18.33
N VAL A 679 29.85 -33.27 -19.65
CA VAL A 679 29.04 -32.31 -20.43
C VAL A 679 27.55 -32.63 -20.33
N ARG A 680 27.15 -33.91 -20.29
CA ARG A 680 25.74 -34.33 -20.34
C ARG A 680 24.90 -33.95 -19.10
N HIS A 681 25.51 -33.65 -17.95
CA HIS A 681 24.79 -33.44 -16.68
C HIS A 681 24.96 -32.03 -16.08
N ARG A 682 25.26 -31.02 -16.91
CA ARG A 682 25.52 -29.63 -16.47
C ARG A 682 24.35 -28.98 -15.74
N HIS A 683 23.11 -29.29 -16.13
CA HIS A 683 21.93 -28.71 -15.48
C HIS A 683 21.79 -29.19 -14.02
N LYS A 684 22.30 -30.39 -13.70
CA LYS A 684 22.35 -30.94 -12.35
C LYS A 684 23.41 -30.24 -11.49
N LEU A 685 24.56 -29.88 -12.08
CA LEU A 685 25.58 -29.07 -11.41
C LEU A 685 25.03 -27.70 -11.04
N ALA A 686 24.38 -27.02 -11.98
CA ALA A 686 23.83 -25.68 -11.75
C ALA A 686 22.73 -25.67 -10.68
N ALA A 687 21.84 -26.67 -10.70
CA ALA A 687 20.85 -26.86 -9.65
C ALA A 687 21.53 -27.12 -8.28
N ASN A 688 22.53 -28.01 -8.22
CA ASN A 688 23.22 -28.37 -6.99
C ASN A 688 24.02 -27.20 -6.38
N VAL A 689 24.78 -26.46 -7.19
CA VAL A 689 25.59 -25.32 -6.73
C VAL A 689 24.69 -24.12 -6.42
N GLY A 690 23.72 -23.82 -7.27
CA GLY A 690 22.80 -22.69 -7.09
C GLY A 690 21.96 -22.82 -5.82
N THR A 691 21.38 -23.98 -5.56
CA THR A 691 20.58 -24.24 -4.34
C THR A 691 21.42 -24.16 -3.07
N GLN A 692 22.62 -24.75 -3.06
CA GLN A 692 23.51 -24.68 -1.89
C GLN A 692 24.01 -23.25 -1.61
N LEU A 693 24.24 -22.43 -2.64
CA LEU A 693 24.60 -21.02 -2.45
C LEU A 693 23.47 -20.21 -1.80
N ILE A 694 22.22 -20.50 -2.17
CA ILE A 694 21.06 -19.90 -1.50
C ILE A 694 20.94 -20.40 -0.06
N ASP A 695 21.13 -21.70 0.18
CA ASP A 695 21.08 -22.30 1.54
C ASP A 695 22.10 -21.66 2.50
N ILE A 696 23.29 -21.31 2.01
CA ILE A 696 24.29 -20.63 2.85
C ILE A 696 24.00 -19.14 3.03
N GLY A 697 23.03 -18.55 2.35
CA GLY A 697 22.57 -17.17 2.56
C GLY A 697 22.96 -16.14 1.49
N VAL A 698 23.37 -16.58 0.29
CA VAL A 698 23.52 -15.66 -0.86
C VAL A 698 22.13 -15.14 -1.28
N LYS A 699 21.99 -13.83 -1.49
CA LYS A 699 20.68 -13.21 -1.77
C LYS A 699 20.20 -13.42 -3.20
N ALA A 700 21.13 -13.44 -4.16
CA ALA A 700 20.83 -13.71 -5.56
C ALA A 700 22.00 -14.44 -6.25
N VAL A 701 21.67 -15.49 -7.00
CA VAL A 701 22.63 -16.33 -7.72
C VAL A 701 22.20 -16.43 -9.18
N VAL A 702 23.14 -16.23 -10.10
CA VAL A 702 22.97 -16.57 -11.51
C VAL A 702 23.97 -17.66 -11.86
N ILE A 703 23.49 -18.76 -12.43
CA ILE A 703 24.34 -19.86 -12.86
C ILE A 703 23.93 -20.41 -14.23
N ALA A 704 24.90 -20.61 -15.11
CA ALA A 704 24.66 -21.25 -16.41
C ALA A 704 24.39 -22.76 -16.21
N GLY A 705 23.21 -23.21 -16.63
CA GLY A 705 22.73 -24.59 -16.50
C GLY A 705 23.16 -25.52 -17.62
N TRP A 706 23.54 -25.00 -18.79
CA TRP A 706 23.99 -25.81 -19.92
C TRP A 706 24.89 -25.03 -20.86
N LYS A 707 25.30 -25.66 -21.97
CA LYS A 707 26.22 -25.08 -22.95
C LYS A 707 25.73 -23.70 -23.43
N VAL A 708 26.60 -22.69 -23.30
CA VAL A 708 26.33 -21.32 -23.74
C VAL A 708 27.24 -20.91 -24.88
N ASN A 709 26.73 -20.03 -25.75
CA ASN A 709 27.53 -19.36 -26.76
C ASN A 709 28.30 -18.20 -26.12
N ASP A 710 29.61 -18.11 -26.39
CA ASP A 710 30.50 -17.12 -25.78
C ASP A 710 30.04 -15.68 -26.01
N HIS A 711 29.49 -15.35 -27.18
CA HIS A 711 29.00 -14.00 -27.48
C HIS A 711 27.71 -13.71 -26.70
N SER A 712 26.70 -14.59 -26.81
CA SER A 712 25.42 -14.41 -26.13
C SER A 712 25.56 -14.45 -24.60
N ALA A 713 26.54 -15.19 -24.07
CA ALA A 713 26.86 -15.21 -22.65
C ALA A 713 27.36 -13.86 -22.14
N ARG A 714 28.25 -13.22 -22.90
CA ARG A 714 28.70 -11.86 -22.61
C ARG A 714 27.55 -10.85 -22.69
N VAL A 715 26.69 -10.94 -23.71
CA VAL A 715 25.49 -10.08 -23.84
C VAL A 715 24.59 -10.22 -22.61
N PHE A 716 24.38 -11.44 -22.12
CA PHE A 716 23.60 -11.69 -20.91
C PHE A 716 24.19 -10.96 -19.70
N ALA A 717 25.49 -11.18 -19.44
CA ALA A 717 26.19 -10.58 -18.31
C ALA A 717 26.16 -9.04 -18.39
N GLU A 718 26.42 -8.47 -19.58
CA GLU A 718 26.44 -7.02 -19.79
C GLU A 718 25.11 -6.35 -19.45
N HIS A 719 24.00 -6.87 -20.01
CA HIS A 719 22.68 -6.31 -19.77
C HIS A 719 22.19 -6.54 -18.33
N LEU A 720 22.53 -7.69 -17.73
CA LEU A 720 22.20 -7.97 -16.33
C LEU A 720 22.89 -6.98 -15.40
N TYR A 721 24.21 -6.79 -15.54
CA TYR A 721 24.97 -5.86 -14.70
C TYR A 721 24.54 -4.40 -14.92
N ASP A 722 24.27 -3.98 -16.16
CA ASP A 722 23.77 -2.62 -16.41
C ASP A 722 22.45 -2.36 -15.69
N ALA A 723 21.51 -3.32 -15.74
CA ALA A 723 20.23 -3.20 -15.06
C ALA A 723 20.39 -3.19 -13.52
N LEU A 724 21.14 -4.13 -12.95
CA LEU A 724 21.38 -4.24 -11.51
C LEU A 724 22.11 -3.01 -10.95
N LEU A 725 23.14 -2.54 -11.64
CA LEU A 725 23.92 -1.36 -11.23
C LEU A 725 23.16 -0.04 -11.43
N SER A 726 22.09 -0.05 -12.22
CA SER A 726 21.15 1.07 -12.39
C SER A 726 19.96 1.00 -11.43
N GLY A 727 19.96 0.06 -10.48
CA GLY A 727 18.95 -0.04 -9.42
C GLY A 727 17.68 -0.82 -9.80
N ALA A 728 17.69 -1.58 -10.90
CA ALA A 728 16.59 -2.48 -11.24
C ALA A 728 16.51 -3.67 -10.25
N HIS A 729 15.30 -4.20 -10.05
CA HIS A 729 15.11 -5.46 -9.33
C HIS A 729 15.72 -6.63 -10.10
N PHE A 730 16.21 -7.64 -9.40
CA PHE A 730 16.87 -8.80 -9.98
C PHE A 730 16.00 -9.52 -11.02
N GLY A 731 14.71 -9.72 -10.74
CA GLY A 731 13.77 -10.32 -11.67
C GLY A 731 13.65 -9.56 -13.00
N ASP A 732 13.58 -8.23 -12.94
CA ASP A 732 13.53 -7.38 -14.13
C ASP A 732 14.85 -7.40 -14.90
N ALA A 733 15.98 -7.39 -14.18
CA ALA A 733 17.32 -7.44 -14.77
C ALA A 733 17.53 -8.75 -15.54
N VAL A 734 17.14 -9.89 -14.97
CA VAL A 734 17.19 -11.20 -15.63
C VAL A 734 16.32 -11.22 -16.88
N THR A 735 15.08 -10.73 -16.78
CA THR A 735 14.14 -10.70 -17.92
C THR A 735 14.70 -9.87 -19.08
N ARG A 736 15.30 -8.71 -18.78
CA ARG A 736 15.97 -7.85 -19.78
C ARG A 736 17.16 -8.55 -20.42
N ALA A 737 17.99 -9.23 -19.63
CA ALA A 737 19.15 -9.97 -20.12
C ALA A 737 18.74 -11.12 -21.05
N ARG A 738 17.73 -11.92 -20.66
CA ARG A 738 17.16 -12.98 -21.52
C ARG A 738 16.63 -12.44 -22.84
N ARG A 739 15.86 -11.35 -22.80
CA ARG A 739 15.33 -10.69 -24.00
C ARG A 739 16.45 -10.19 -24.91
N ALA A 740 17.49 -9.57 -24.36
CA ALA A 740 18.62 -9.08 -25.14
C ALA A 740 19.33 -10.23 -25.87
N CYS A 741 19.63 -11.34 -25.17
CA CYS A 741 20.24 -12.52 -25.79
C CYS A 741 19.39 -13.13 -26.91
N TYR A 742 18.06 -13.21 -26.72
CA TYR A 742 17.16 -13.72 -27.76
C TYR A 742 17.08 -12.80 -28.98
N LEU A 743 17.06 -11.49 -28.78
CA LEU A 743 17.03 -10.51 -29.88
C LEU A 743 18.34 -10.49 -30.67
N ASP A 744 19.46 -10.71 -30.00
CA ASP A 744 20.79 -10.83 -30.60
C ASP A 744 20.90 -12.09 -31.49
N ASN A 745 20.47 -13.25 -30.98
CA ASN A 745 20.45 -14.48 -31.76
C ASN A 745 19.23 -15.37 -31.44
N LYS A 746 18.22 -15.30 -32.31
CA LYS A 746 16.93 -16.00 -32.14
C LYS A 746 17.01 -17.53 -32.22
N SER A 747 18.04 -18.10 -32.84
CA SER A 747 18.23 -19.55 -32.95
C SER A 747 19.06 -20.14 -31.81
N ASN A 748 19.56 -19.30 -30.90
CA ASN A 748 20.40 -19.70 -29.78
C ASN A 748 19.55 -19.90 -28.50
N ASN A 749 19.90 -20.88 -27.65
CA ASN A 749 19.19 -21.17 -26.38
C ASN A 749 19.89 -20.59 -25.11
N THR A 750 20.97 -19.82 -25.26
CA THR A 750 21.78 -19.26 -24.15
C THR A 750 20.95 -18.38 -23.22
N TRP A 751 19.91 -17.70 -23.73
CA TRP A 751 18.98 -16.93 -22.89
C TRP A 751 18.28 -17.80 -21.85
N GLY A 752 17.96 -19.06 -22.18
CA GLY A 752 17.33 -20.01 -21.28
C GLY A 752 18.32 -20.64 -20.30
N ALA A 753 19.61 -20.70 -20.66
CA ALA A 753 20.64 -21.39 -19.89
C ALA A 753 20.84 -20.85 -18.48
N TYR A 754 20.56 -19.56 -18.27
CA TYR A 754 20.79 -18.91 -16.99
C TYR A 754 19.68 -19.22 -15.99
N GLN A 755 19.97 -20.14 -15.07
CA GLN A 755 19.15 -20.42 -13.90
C GLN A 755 19.42 -19.33 -12.85
N CYS A 756 18.37 -18.61 -12.45
CA CYS A 756 18.48 -17.45 -11.58
C CYS A 756 17.74 -17.75 -10.26
N TYR A 757 18.47 -17.80 -9.15
CA TYR A 757 17.95 -18.12 -7.82
C TYR A 757 17.99 -16.90 -6.90
N GLY A 758 17.01 -16.79 -5.99
CA GLY A 758 17.02 -15.79 -4.92
C GLY A 758 15.75 -14.95 -4.84
N ASP A 759 15.88 -13.73 -4.31
CA ASP A 759 14.77 -12.77 -4.25
C ASP A 759 14.64 -12.00 -5.56
N GLN A 760 13.46 -12.06 -6.19
CA GLN A 760 13.16 -11.30 -7.41
C GLN A 760 13.28 -9.78 -7.21
N PHE A 761 13.09 -9.29 -5.98
CA PHE A 761 13.17 -7.87 -5.64
C PHE A 761 14.56 -7.43 -5.20
N TYR A 762 15.53 -8.34 -5.12
CA TYR A 762 16.91 -8.02 -4.78
C TYR A 762 17.46 -6.88 -5.65
N LYS A 763 18.15 -5.93 -5.02
CA LYS A 763 18.83 -4.79 -5.67
C LYS A 763 20.29 -4.76 -5.25
N LEU A 764 21.18 -4.63 -6.24
CA LEU A 764 22.61 -4.49 -5.99
C LEU A 764 22.99 -3.07 -5.51
N SER A 765 22.21 -2.05 -5.86
CA SER A 765 22.41 -0.67 -5.42
C SER A 765 21.09 -0.08 -4.87
N PRO A 766 21.01 0.27 -3.58
CA PRO A 766 19.79 0.84 -2.99
C PRO A 766 19.59 2.33 -3.34
N TYR A 767 20.64 3.04 -3.78
CA TYR A 767 20.66 4.52 -3.77
C TYR A 767 20.37 5.21 -5.10
N GLN A 768 19.94 4.49 -6.14
CA GLN A 768 19.63 5.10 -7.44
C GLN A 768 18.41 4.44 -8.08
N SER A 769 17.21 4.76 -7.60
CA SER A 769 16.02 4.57 -8.42
C SER A 769 15.86 5.79 -9.35
N SER A 770 16.62 5.84 -10.45
CA SER A 770 16.07 6.53 -11.61
C SER A 770 14.99 5.60 -12.17
N ARG A 771 13.75 5.78 -11.70
CA ARG A 771 12.58 5.12 -12.28
C ARG A 771 12.38 5.70 -13.69
N GLN A 772 13.22 5.28 -14.63
CA GLN A 772 12.93 5.43 -16.05
C GLN A 772 11.86 4.39 -16.36
N ASP A 773 10.61 4.72 -16.03
CA ASP A 773 9.48 4.15 -16.76
C ASP A 773 9.61 4.67 -18.19
N ARG A 774 10.29 3.90 -19.05
CA ARG A 774 10.17 4.05 -20.50
C ARG A 774 8.81 3.51 -20.92
N ASN A 775 7.76 4.17 -20.44
CA ASN A 775 6.49 4.15 -21.12
C ASN A 775 6.56 5.34 -22.06
N GLU A 776 6.90 5.09 -23.33
CA GLU A 776 6.69 6.09 -24.36
C GLU A 776 5.21 6.48 -24.31
N GLN A 777 4.91 7.69 -23.82
CA GLN A 777 3.59 8.28 -24.03
C GLN A 777 3.33 8.34 -25.53
N THR A 778 2.25 7.75 -25.99
CA THR A 778 1.88 7.70 -27.42
C THR A 778 0.69 8.58 -27.74
N LEU A 779 0.02 9.13 -26.72
CA LEU A 779 -1.22 9.91 -26.86
C LEU A 779 -1.16 11.20 -26.05
N ASP A 780 -1.80 12.26 -26.56
CA ASP A 780 -1.90 13.57 -25.90
C ASP A 780 -2.50 13.48 -24.50
N ILE A 781 -3.51 12.62 -24.28
CA ILE A 781 -4.15 12.46 -22.98
C ILE A 781 -3.19 11.90 -21.90
N GLU A 782 -2.17 11.13 -22.30
CA GLU A 782 -1.12 10.65 -21.39
C GLU A 782 -0.18 11.78 -20.98
N ILE A 783 0.03 12.74 -21.87
CA ILE A 783 0.81 13.96 -21.59
C ILE A 783 0.01 14.88 -20.68
N VAL A 784 -1.27 15.13 -20.98
CA VAL A 784 -2.17 15.93 -20.13
C VAL A 784 -2.23 15.36 -18.71
N LEU A 785 -2.42 14.05 -18.57
CA LEU A 785 -2.44 13.39 -17.26
C LEU A 785 -1.11 13.56 -16.51
N GLU A 786 0.02 13.48 -17.20
CA GLU A 786 1.32 13.63 -16.57
C GLU A 786 1.65 15.09 -16.21
N LEU A 787 1.14 16.06 -16.99
CA LEU A 787 1.17 17.48 -16.63
C LEU A 787 0.29 17.79 -15.41
N ASP A 788 -0.89 17.18 -15.31
CA ASP A 788 -1.75 17.23 -14.10
C ASP A 788 -0.99 16.72 -12.86
N ASN A 789 -0.27 15.60 -13.00
CA ASN A 789 0.59 15.06 -11.95
C ASN A 789 1.73 16.03 -11.58
N ILE A 790 2.30 16.72 -12.58
CA ILE A 790 3.33 17.74 -12.34
C ILE A 790 2.75 18.95 -11.62
N ILE A 791 1.55 19.41 -11.95
CA ILE A 791 0.87 20.49 -11.23
C ILE A 791 0.71 20.11 -9.75
N SER A 792 0.15 18.95 -9.45
CA SER A 792 -0.03 18.52 -8.06
C SER A 792 1.29 18.35 -7.31
N LYS A 793 2.35 17.90 -8.01
CA LYS A 793 3.71 17.87 -7.45
C LYS A 793 4.26 19.27 -7.21
N SER A 794 4.03 20.22 -8.12
CA SER A 794 4.49 21.61 -8.02
C SER A 794 3.86 22.34 -6.84
N GLU A 795 2.66 21.96 -6.44
CA GLU A 795 1.98 22.46 -5.24
C GLU A 795 2.64 21.99 -3.92
N SER A 796 3.42 20.89 -3.92
CA SER A 796 4.04 20.28 -2.73
C SER A 796 5.58 20.38 -2.66
N VAL A 797 6.23 21.12 -3.55
CA VAL A 797 7.71 21.17 -3.59
C VAL A 797 8.25 21.92 -2.38
N GLU A 798 8.99 21.25 -1.51
CA GLU A 798 9.74 21.90 -0.43
C GLU A 798 11.01 22.57 -0.92
N ILE A 799 11.50 23.53 -0.14
CA ILE A 799 12.66 24.35 -0.47
C ILE A 799 13.69 24.23 0.65
N SER A 800 14.48 23.16 0.59
CA SER A 800 15.69 22.98 1.38
C SER A 800 16.93 23.41 0.59
N LYS A 801 18.05 23.64 1.29
CA LYS A 801 19.35 24.01 0.70
C LYS A 801 19.86 22.87 -0.21
N GLY A 802 19.53 22.95 -1.50
CA GLY A 802 19.88 21.97 -2.52
C GLY A 802 18.76 21.66 -3.53
N GLU A 803 17.52 22.05 -3.22
CA GLU A 803 16.31 21.77 -4.01
C GLU A 803 16.02 22.77 -5.13
N GLU A 804 16.89 23.74 -5.38
CA GLU A 804 16.91 24.53 -6.63
C GLU A 804 16.92 23.60 -7.88
N LYS A 805 17.45 22.39 -7.73
CA LYS A 805 17.41 21.32 -8.72
C LYS A 805 16.01 20.73 -8.98
N VAL A 806 15.09 20.77 -8.01
CA VAL A 806 13.74 20.17 -8.14
C VAL A 806 12.83 21.04 -8.98
N GLY A 807 12.80 22.36 -8.74
CA GLY A 807 12.08 23.31 -9.59
C GLY A 807 12.60 23.28 -11.04
N LEU A 808 13.92 23.17 -11.21
CA LEU A 808 14.55 22.98 -12.53
C LEU A 808 14.21 21.62 -13.15
N ALA A 809 14.15 20.54 -12.37
CA ALA A 809 13.76 19.22 -12.86
C ALA A 809 12.29 19.17 -13.28
N ILE A 810 11.40 19.83 -12.53
CA ILE A 810 9.99 20.00 -12.91
C ILE A 810 9.92 20.76 -14.23
N PHE A 811 10.58 21.92 -14.32
CA PHE A 811 10.63 22.72 -15.54
C PHE A 811 11.12 21.92 -16.74
N LYS A 812 12.26 21.22 -16.62
CA LYS A 812 12.81 20.37 -17.68
C LYS A 812 11.85 19.26 -18.08
N LYS A 813 11.25 18.57 -17.11
CA LYS A 813 10.28 17.51 -17.39
C LYS A 813 9.03 18.06 -18.10
N THR A 814 8.58 19.26 -17.74
CA THR A 814 7.48 19.94 -18.45
C THR A 814 7.86 20.24 -19.89
N GLN A 815 9.06 20.79 -20.14
CA GLN A 815 9.55 21.03 -21.50
C GLN A 815 9.65 19.74 -22.31
N GLU A 816 10.25 18.69 -21.75
CA GLU A 816 10.35 17.37 -22.41
C GLU A 816 8.97 16.80 -22.81
N LEU A 817 7.95 16.99 -21.97
CA LEU A 817 6.59 16.54 -22.25
C LEU A 817 5.90 17.40 -23.31
N VAL A 818 6.11 18.71 -23.30
CA VAL A 818 5.54 19.64 -24.29
C VAL A 818 6.20 19.44 -25.66
N GLU A 819 7.53 19.37 -25.74
CA GLU A 819 8.27 19.04 -26.97
C GLU A 819 7.80 17.71 -27.58
N LYS A 820 7.51 16.74 -26.70
CA LYS A 820 6.95 15.47 -27.13
C LYS A 820 5.53 15.61 -27.68
N ALA A 821 4.66 16.40 -27.06
CA ALA A 821 3.33 16.67 -27.58
C ALA A 821 3.39 17.35 -28.96
N GLU A 822 4.28 18.33 -29.13
CA GLU A 822 4.53 19.00 -30.42
C GLU A 822 4.96 18.01 -31.51
N SER A 823 5.71 16.96 -31.14
CA SER A 823 6.10 15.90 -32.08
C SER A 823 4.95 14.99 -32.52
N LEU A 824 3.86 14.91 -31.73
CA LEU A 824 2.67 14.11 -32.02
C LEU A 824 1.62 14.89 -32.84
N GLY A 825 1.61 16.22 -32.74
CA GLY A 825 0.70 17.09 -33.47
C GLY A 825 0.67 18.53 -32.91
N PRO A 826 -0.24 19.39 -33.38
CA PRO A 826 -0.47 20.70 -32.79
C PRO A 826 -0.88 20.60 -31.32
N LEU A 827 -0.33 21.47 -30.47
CA LEU A 827 -0.63 21.48 -29.04
C LEU A 827 -2.12 21.71 -28.79
N SER A 828 -2.70 20.85 -27.94
CA SER A 828 -4.07 21.05 -27.46
C SER A 828 -4.14 22.20 -26.46
N SER A 829 -5.31 22.85 -26.36
CA SER A 829 -5.55 23.93 -25.39
C SER A 829 -5.34 23.46 -23.94
N GLU A 830 -5.65 22.19 -23.64
CA GLU A 830 -5.38 21.60 -22.33
C GLU A 830 -3.87 21.57 -22.01
N ILE A 831 -3.00 21.23 -22.97
CA ILE A 831 -1.55 21.20 -22.73
C ILE A 831 -1.02 22.61 -22.47
N ILE A 832 -1.41 23.58 -23.30
CA ILE A 832 -1.02 25.01 -23.14
C ILE A 832 -1.49 25.55 -21.79
N GLU A 833 -2.73 25.22 -21.38
CA GLU A 833 -3.27 25.58 -20.08
C GLU A 833 -2.40 25.02 -18.94
N LYS A 834 -2.08 23.73 -18.97
CA LYS A 834 -1.29 23.09 -17.90
C LYS A 834 0.13 23.62 -17.87
N GLU A 835 0.75 23.89 -19.02
CA GLU A 835 2.06 24.53 -19.12
C GLU A 835 2.06 25.93 -18.46
N ALA A 836 1.06 26.76 -18.77
CA ALA A 836 0.92 28.10 -18.17
C ALA A 836 0.78 28.04 -16.63
N ILE A 837 -0.01 27.09 -16.12
CA ILE A 837 -0.19 26.88 -14.67
C ILE A 837 1.12 26.44 -14.02
N ILE A 838 1.86 25.51 -14.63
CA ILE A 838 3.14 25.05 -14.09
C ILE A 838 4.13 26.22 -14.03
N TYR A 839 4.24 27.04 -15.08
CA TYR A 839 5.12 28.21 -15.05
C TYR A 839 4.70 29.24 -13.99
N HIS A 840 3.40 29.44 -13.78
CA HIS A 840 2.90 30.25 -12.68
C HIS A 840 3.31 29.70 -11.31
N LEU A 841 3.16 28.39 -11.07
CA LEU A 841 3.54 27.72 -9.82
C LEU A 841 5.05 27.79 -9.55
N LEU A 842 5.87 27.76 -10.60
CA LEU A 842 7.33 27.92 -10.51
C LEU A 842 7.79 29.38 -10.40
N GLY A 843 6.87 30.36 -10.41
CA GLY A 843 7.20 31.79 -10.32
C GLY A 843 7.80 32.39 -11.60
N ARG A 844 7.71 31.70 -12.74
CA ARG A 844 8.19 32.12 -14.06
C ARG A 844 7.11 32.91 -14.81
N TYR A 845 6.86 34.14 -14.36
CA TYR A 845 5.71 34.92 -14.83
C TYR A 845 5.76 35.29 -16.31
N GLU A 846 6.92 35.61 -16.87
CA GLU A 846 7.05 35.94 -18.29
C GLU A 846 6.56 34.80 -19.18
N ALA A 847 7.12 33.60 -19.00
CA ALA A 847 6.70 32.40 -19.72
C ALA A 847 5.22 32.04 -19.45
N ALA A 848 4.73 32.23 -18.22
CA ALA A 848 3.32 31.98 -17.92
C ALA A 848 2.38 32.96 -18.65
N ILE A 849 2.74 34.25 -18.74
CA ILE A 849 1.97 35.29 -19.44
C ILE A 849 1.88 34.94 -20.93
N GLU A 850 3.01 34.59 -21.55
CA GLU A 850 3.06 34.20 -22.96
C GLU A 850 2.13 33.01 -23.25
N LYS A 851 2.15 31.99 -22.40
CA LYS A 851 1.31 30.79 -22.54
C LYS A 851 -0.17 31.06 -22.28
N PHE A 852 -0.53 31.94 -21.34
CA PHE A 852 -1.92 32.37 -21.20
C PHE A 852 -2.40 33.17 -22.42
N GLU A 853 -1.58 34.05 -22.99
CA GLU A 853 -1.91 34.78 -24.21
C GLU A 853 -2.05 33.85 -25.42
N GLU A 854 -1.21 32.81 -25.51
CA GLU A 854 -1.36 31.73 -26.48
C GLU A 854 -2.71 31.02 -26.30
N LEU A 855 -3.03 30.58 -25.07
CA LEU A 855 -4.28 29.91 -24.72
C LEU A 855 -5.50 30.74 -25.12
N PHE A 856 -5.54 32.03 -24.79
CA PHE A 856 -6.67 32.91 -25.08
C PHE A 856 -6.85 33.20 -26.58
N ARG A 857 -5.80 33.05 -27.39
CA ARG A 857 -5.85 33.22 -28.86
C ARG A 857 -6.34 31.99 -29.60
N THR A 858 -6.35 30.81 -28.98
CA THR A 858 -6.73 29.55 -29.67
C THR A 858 -8.18 29.51 -30.17
N GLY A 859 -9.07 30.35 -29.64
CA GLY A 859 -10.47 30.52 -30.12
C GLY A 859 -11.42 29.34 -29.83
N GLU A 860 -10.90 28.12 -29.69
CA GLU A 860 -11.65 26.88 -29.44
C GLU A 860 -11.40 26.27 -28.05
N GLY A 861 -10.48 26.83 -27.27
CA GLY A 861 -10.09 26.31 -25.95
C GLY A 861 -11.10 26.59 -24.85
N LYS A 862 -11.49 25.54 -24.10
CA LYS A 862 -12.19 25.70 -22.81
C LYS A 862 -11.15 25.98 -21.73
N TYR A 863 -11.28 27.10 -21.02
CA TYR A 863 -10.43 27.41 -19.87
C TYR A 863 -11.26 27.97 -18.71
N LEU A 864 -10.78 27.79 -17.48
CA LEU A 864 -11.44 28.31 -16.29
C LEU A 864 -11.34 29.83 -16.27
N TYR A 865 -12.45 30.50 -15.95
CA TYR A 865 -12.48 31.96 -15.83
C TYR A 865 -11.47 32.49 -14.80
N ALA A 866 -11.23 31.74 -13.72
CA ALA A 866 -10.23 32.07 -12.69
C ALA A 866 -8.79 32.26 -13.24
N TYR A 867 -8.50 31.73 -14.44
CA TYR A 867 -7.20 31.95 -15.09
C TYR A 867 -7.05 33.35 -15.66
N ILE A 868 -8.15 34.05 -15.99
CA ILE A 868 -8.11 35.47 -16.36
C ILE A 868 -7.64 36.30 -15.17
N ASP A 869 -8.21 36.06 -13.98
CA ASP A 869 -7.80 36.71 -12.74
C ASP A 869 -6.33 36.42 -12.43
N THR A 870 -5.91 35.16 -12.61
CA THR A 870 -4.51 34.75 -12.45
C THR A 870 -3.60 35.47 -13.44
N TYR A 871 -3.98 35.56 -14.72
CA TYR A 871 -3.23 36.22 -15.79
C TYR A 871 -2.97 37.70 -15.49
N TYR A 872 -4.02 38.48 -15.17
CA TYR A 872 -3.82 39.90 -14.84
C TYR A 872 -3.06 40.08 -13.52
N ASN A 873 -3.26 39.19 -12.54
CA ASN A 873 -2.49 39.20 -11.30
C ASN A 873 -0.99 39.02 -11.56
N ILE A 874 -0.60 38.02 -12.36
CA ILE A 874 0.82 37.77 -12.66
C ILE A 874 1.43 38.87 -13.55
N LYS A 875 0.67 39.48 -14.48
CA LYS A 875 1.16 40.66 -15.23
C LYS A 875 1.53 41.81 -14.31
N SER A 876 0.64 42.13 -13.36
CA SER A 876 0.91 43.20 -12.38
C SER A 876 2.14 42.89 -11.51
N LYS A 877 2.33 41.63 -11.13
CA LYS A 877 3.50 41.17 -10.35
C LYS A 877 4.79 41.20 -11.17
N PHE A 878 4.75 40.80 -12.44
CA PHE A 878 5.90 40.86 -13.34
C PHE A 878 6.38 42.30 -13.52
N LEU A 879 5.45 43.23 -13.74
CA LEU A 879 5.78 44.66 -13.87
C LEU A 879 6.37 45.23 -12.58
N ALA A 880 5.83 44.86 -11.42
CA ALA A 880 6.40 45.22 -10.11
C ALA A 880 7.83 44.67 -9.91
N ARG A 881 8.12 43.44 -10.34
CA ARG A 881 9.47 42.86 -10.27
C ARG A 881 10.48 43.55 -11.18
N LEU A 882 10.08 43.91 -12.40
CA LEU A 882 10.94 44.66 -13.31
C LEU A 882 11.32 46.02 -12.72
N TYR A 883 10.35 46.71 -12.12
CA TYR A 883 10.57 47.98 -11.44
C TYR A 883 11.56 47.85 -10.27
N ASP A 884 11.45 46.80 -9.44
CA ASP A 884 12.42 46.58 -8.34
C ASP A 884 13.83 46.23 -8.85
N LYS A 885 13.96 45.39 -9.88
CA LYS A 885 15.27 44.98 -10.42
C LYS A 885 15.99 46.11 -11.19
N LYS A 886 15.26 46.88 -12.01
CA LYS A 886 15.84 47.87 -12.94
C LYS A 886 15.69 49.32 -12.47
N GLY A 887 14.86 49.59 -11.47
CA GLY A 887 14.51 50.95 -11.05
C GLY A 887 13.67 51.73 -12.06
N SER A 888 13.29 51.13 -13.20
CA SER A 888 12.48 51.75 -14.24
C SER A 888 11.39 50.79 -14.72
N LYS A 889 10.35 51.37 -15.33
CA LYS A 889 9.28 50.65 -16.03
C LYS A 889 9.70 50.25 -17.47
N GLU A 890 10.91 50.61 -17.91
CA GLU A 890 11.35 50.47 -19.30
C GLU A 890 11.61 49.01 -19.69
N GLY A 891 11.05 48.59 -20.82
CA GLY A 891 11.19 47.24 -21.38
C GLY A 891 10.06 46.26 -21.02
N CYS A 892 8.97 46.72 -20.38
CA CYS A 892 7.74 45.92 -20.21
C CYS A 892 6.78 46.16 -21.40
N PRO A 893 6.15 45.13 -21.98
CA PRO A 893 5.27 45.29 -23.15
C PRO A 893 3.87 45.86 -22.83
N PHE A 894 3.57 46.15 -21.56
CA PHE A 894 2.27 46.66 -21.11
C PHE A 894 2.43 47.61 -19.92
N THR A 895 1.42 48.46 -19.68
CA THR A 895 1.37 49.44 -18.58
C THR A 895 0.43 49.01 -17.44
N MET A 896 0.54 49.65 -16.27
CA MET A 896 -0.35 49.33 -15.14
C MET A 896 -1.78 49.81 -15.41
N GLU A 897 -1.93 50.92 -16.12
CA GLU A 897 -3.20 51.49 -16.56
C GLU A 897 -3.92 50.52 -17.51
N GLU A 898 -3.21 49.99 -18.51
CA GLU A 898 -3.75 48.96 -19.43
C GLU A 898 -4.24 47.72 -18.67
N ILE A 899 -3.48 47.24 -17.67
CA ILE A 899 -3.87 46.09 -16.84
C ILE A 899 -5.16 46.42 -16.08
N LEU A 900 -5.24 47.59 -15.44
CA LEU A 900 -6.41 47.98 -14.64
C LEU A 900 -7.66 48.17 -15.51
N ASP A 901 -7.54 48.82 -16.66
CA ASP A 901 -8.67 49.07 -17.55
C ASP A 901 -9.18 47.77 -18.19
N SER A 902 -8.25 46.92 -18.65
CA SER A 902 -8.58 45.59 -19.14
C SER A 902 -9.24 44.76 -18.05
N PHE A 903 -8.66 44.71 -16.85
CA PHE A 903 -9.22 43.92 -15.76
C PHE A 903 -10.60 44.42 -15.30
N ARG A 904 -10.82 45.74 -15.22
CA ARG A 904 -12.13 46.34 -14.89
C ARG A 904 -13.23 45.94 -15.86
N SER A 905 -12.93 45.92 -17.17
CA SER A 905 -13.91 45.46 -18.16
C SER A 905 -14.32 43.99 -17.94
N HIS A 906 -13.42 43.16 -17.38
CA HIS A 906 -13.66 41.74 -17.12
C HIS A 906 -14.45 41.50 -15.82
N ILE A 907 -14.14 42.21 -14.71
CA ILE A 907 -14.80 42.04 -13.40
C ILE A 907 -16.29 42.41 -13.43
N SER A 908 -16.77 43.15 -14.44
CA SER A 908 -18.15 43.65 -14.53
C SER A 908 -19.26 42.59 -14.39
N PHE A 909 -18.92 41.29 -14.42
CA PHE A 909 -19.84 40.16 -14.27
C PHE A 909 -19.59 39.28 -13.02
N ASN A 910 -18.59 39.58 -12.16
CA ASN A 910 -18.15 38.65 -11.11
C ASN A 910 -17.91 39.33 -9.76
N ASP A 911 -18.63 38.85 -8.74
CA ASP A 911 -18.58 39.37 -7.37
C ASP A 911 -18.36 38.25 -6.35
N TYR A 912 -17.34 37.40 -6.59
CA TYR A 912 -16.89 36.36 -5.66
C TYR A 912 -15.53 36.74 -5.03
N ALA A 913 -15.24 36.18 -3.85
CA ALA A 913 -14.18 36.67 -2.97
C ALA A 913 -12.77 36.61 -3.59
N GLU A 914 -12.46 35.56 -4.36
CA GLU A 914 -11.16 35.35 -5.00
C GLU A 914 -10.89 36.38 -6.12
N SER A 915 -11.91 36.77 -6.88
CA SER A 915 -11.78 37.80 -7.91
C SER A 915 -11.56 39.19 -7.30
N LEU A 916 -12.32 39.51 -6.24
CA LEU A 916 -12.12 40.74 -5.45
C LEU A 916 -10.72 40.80 -4.83
N SER A 917 -10.23 39.68 -4.30
CA SER A 917 -8.87 39.55 -3.77
C SER A 917 -7.80 39.73 -4.86
N SER A 918 -8.04 39.20 -6.06
CA SER A 918 -7.16 39.40 -7.22
C SER A 918 -7.12 40.88 -7.64
N HIS A 919 -8.28 41.55 -7.61
CA HIS A 919 -8.37 42.99 -7.83
C HIS A 919 -7.59 43.79 -6.78
N GLY A 920 -7.80 43.48 -5.50
CA GLY A 920 -7.06 44.06 -4.40
C GLY A 920 -5.55 43.88 -4.59
N SER A 921 -5.11 42.69 -4.99
CA SER A 921 -3.69 42.40 -5.26
C SER A 921 -3.12 43.20 -6.45
N ILE A 922 -3.89 43.42 -7.51
CA ILE A 922 -3.49 44.25 -8.66
C ILE A 922 -3.37 45.72 -8.22
N LEU A 923 -4.36 46.26 -7.51
CA LEU A 923 -4.34 47.62 -6.96
C LEU A 923 -3.18 47.83 -5.98
N LYS A 924 -2.84 46.81 -5.19
CA LYS A 924 -1.65 46.80 -4.33
C LYS A 924 -0.35 47.00 -5.13
N ARG A 925 -0.25 46.42 -6.34
CA ARG A 925 0.90 46.65 -7.23
C ARG A 925 0.83 48.03 -7.90
N ALA A 926 -0.37 48.55 -8.21
CA ALA A 926 -0.53 49.93 -8.68
C ALA A 926 -0.01 50.94 -7.64
N ALA A 927 -0.33 50.74 -6.37
CA ALA A 927 0.18 51.56 -5.27
C ALA A 927 1.71 51.53 -5.19
N LEU A 928 2.34 50.37 -5.39
CA LEU A 928 3.79 50.23 -5.43
C LEU A 928 4.41 51.10 -6.53
N LEU A 929 3.81 51.09 -7.72
CA LEU A 929 4.31 51.73 -8.94
C LEU A 929 3.90 53.20 -9.10
N ALA A 930 3.01 53.68 -8.24
CA ALA A 930 2.55 55.07 -8.25
C ALA A 930 3.69 56.04 -7.93
N GLU A 931 3.83 57.06 -8.77
CA GLU A 931 4.89 58.08 -8.65
C GLU A 931 4.53 59.14 -7.60
N SER A 932 3.25 59.48 -7.49
CA SER A 932 2.74 60.46 -6.54
C SER A 932 2.26 59.78 -5.23
N LYS A 933 2.51 60.44 -4.08
CA LYS A 933 1.98 60.00 -2.79
C LYS A 933 0.43 59.96 -2.75
N PRO A 934 -0.30 60.95 -3.33
CA PRO A 934 -1.76 60.90 -3.40
C PRO A 934 -2.31 59.70 -4.19
N ASP A 935 -1.75 59.40 -5.37
CA ASP A 935 -2.21 58.26 -6.17
C ASP A 935 -1.90 56.94 -5.47
N CYS A 936 -0.72 56.84 -4.85
CA CYS A 936 -0.34 55.69 -4.04
C CYS A 936 -1.36 55.44 -2.92
N ARG A 937 -1.77 56.48 -2.16
CA ARG A 937 -2.81 56.35 -1.12
C ARG A 937 -4.16 55.95 -1.69
N ARG A 938 -4.58 56.51 -2.84
CA ARG A 938 -5.84 56.14 -3.49
C ARG A 938 -5.86 54.65 -3.84
N TYR A 939 -4.79 54.13 -4.44
CA TYR A 939 -4.70 52.70 -4.76
C TYR A 939 -4.65 51.81 -3.52
N LEU A 940 -4.00 52.24 -2.43
CA LEU A 940 -4.01 51.51 -1.15
C LEU A 940 -5.42 51.44 -0.57
N GLU A 941 -6.16 52.54 -0.63
CA GLU A 941 -7.55 52.64 -0.17
C GLU A 941 -8.48 51.73 -0.98
N ASP A 942 -8.46 51.83 -2.31
CA ASP A 942 -9.26 50.98 -3.19
C ASP A 942 -8.93 49.49 -2.98
N SER A 943 -7.64 49.18 -2.82
CA SER A 943 -7.18 47.81 -2.56
C SER A 943 -7.70 47.28 -1.22
N ALA A 944 -7.64 48.09 -0.16
CA ALA A 944 -8.14 47.73 1.17
C ALA A 944 -9.64 47.39 1.11
N TYR A 945 -10.46 48.25 0.50
CA TYR A 945 -11.90 47.98 0.36
C TYR A 945 -12.20 46.70 -0.42
N LYS A 946 -11.41 46.37 -1.45
CA LYS A 946 -11.59 45.10 -2.20
C LYS A 946 -11.29 43.87 -1.36
N TYR A 947 -10.27 43.90 -0.53
CA TYR A 947 -10.00 42.82 0.43
C TYR A 947 -11.07 42.74 1.53
N MET A 948 -11.58 43.89 1.97
CA MET A 948 -12.66 43.95 2.96
C MET A 948 -13.95 43.32 2.44
N GLU A 949 -14.34 43.67 1.22
CA GLU A 949 -15.51 43.10 0.53
C GLU A 949 -15.37 41.58 0.36
N ALA A 950 -14.18 41.11 -0.03
CA ALA A 950 -13.88 39.68 -0.11
C ALA A 950 -14.00 38.97 1.25
N GLY A 951 -13.45 39.56 2.32
CA GLY A 951 -13.54 39.02 3.67
C GLY A 951 -14.97 38.97 4.19
N LYS A 952 -15.78 40.01 3.94
CA LYS A 952 -17.20 40.08 4.32
C LYS A 952 -18.02 38.97 3.64
N LYS A 953 -17.72 38.61 2.38
CA LYS A 953 -18.40 37.50 1.68
C LYS A 953 -18.11 36.12 2.27
N ILE A 954 -16.89 35.90 2.73
CA ILE A 954 -16.48 34.62 3.34
C ILE A 954 -16.96 34.52 4.80
N GLY A 955 -17.00 35.65 5.50
CA GLY A 955 -17.42 35.74 6.91
C GLY A 955 -16.25 35.76 7.88
N ILE A 956 -16.33 36.65 8.89
CA ILE A 956 -15.22 36.98 9.81
C ILE A 956 -14.76 35.82 10.71
N GLU A 957 -15.62 34.83 10.96
CA GLU A 957 -15.31 33.64 11.74
C GLU A 957 -14.70 32.50 10.92
N SER A 958 -14.72 32.61 9.59
CA SER A 958 -14.18 31.60 8.70
C SER A 958 -12.65 31.71 8.62
N LYS A 959 -11.97 30.56 8.64
CA LYS A 959 -10.51 30.50 8.51
C LYS A 959 -10.03 31.07 7.16
N ASN A 960 -10.79 30.84 6.10
CA ASN A 960 -10.45 31.31 4.76
C ASN A 960 -10.54 32.84 4.65
N SER A 961 -11.13 33.52 5.64
CA SER A 961 -11.20 34.99 5.68
C SER A 961 -9.91 35.65 6.17
N ILE A 962 -9.01 34.92 6.84
CA ILE A 962 -7.84 35.49 7.53
C ILE A 962 -6.96 36.29 6.56
N TYR A 963 -6.65 35.73 5.39
CA TYR A 963 -5.83 36.42 4.38
C TYR A 963 -6.47 37.73 3.90
N HIS A 964 -7.79 37.76 3.76
CA HIS A 964 -8.51 38.94 3.30
C HIS A 964 -8.53 40.04 4.37
N PHE A 965 -8.88 39.71 5.62
CA PHE A 965 -8.92 40.70 6.70
C PHE A 965 -7.53 41.19 7.10
N THR A 966 -6.51 40.31 7.16
CA THR A 966 -5.12 40.75 7.41
C THR A 966 -4.60 41.65 6.28
N SER A 967 -4.94 41.36 5.02
CA SER A 967 -4.61 42.24 3.89
C SER A 967 -5.32 43.59 3.99
N PHE A 968 -6.61 43.63 4.36
CA PHE A 968 -7.35 44.87 4.61
C PHE A 968 -6.69 45.71 5.72
N ILE A 969 -6.49 45.14 6.91
CA ILE A 969 -5.90 45.84 8.06
C ILE A 969 -4.52 46.38 7.70
N THR A 970 -3.70 45.57 7.03
CA THR A 970 -2.36 45.96 6.58
C THR A 970 -2.43 47.15 5.62
N LEU A 971 -3.25 47.08 4.59
CA LEU A 971 -3.35 48.14 3.57
C LEU A 971 -3.98 49.42 4.12
N ALA A 972 -5.01 49.32 4.96
CA ALA A 972 -5.62 50.47 5.63
C ALA A 972 -4.63 51.17 6.57
N THR A 973 -3.85 50.40 7.33
CA THR A 973 -2.76 50.92 8.18
C THR A 973 -1.75 51.69 7.35
N LEU A 974 -1.29 51.12 6.23
CA LEU A 974 -0.37 51.78 5.30
C LEU A 974 -0.98 53.04 4.67
N CYS A 975 -2.27 53.02 4.33
CA CYS A 975 -3.00 54.16 3.78
C CYS A 975 -3.11 55.33 4.77
N ASN A 976 -3.19 55.03 6.08
CA ASN A 976 -3.30 56.01 7.15
C ASN A 976 -1.95 56.61 7.60
N LEU A 977 -0.81 56.03 7.20
CA LEU A 977 0.51 56.44 7.68
C LEU A 977 0.80 57.94 7.46
N GLY A 978 1.23 58.63 8.52
CA GLY A 978 1.60 60.05 8.46
C GLY A 978 0.43 61.02 8.28
N LEU A 979 -0.82 60.57 8.42
CA LEU A 979 -2.01 61.43 8.46
C LEU A 979 -2.39 61.75 9.91
N LYS A 980 -2.90 62.98 10.15
CA LYS A 980 -3.47 63.36 11.45
C LYS A 980 -4.86 62.76 11.68
N THR A 981 -5.62 62.55 10.60
CA THR A 981 -6.94 61.94 10.59
C THR A 981 -6.89 60.71 9.67
N PRO A 982 -7.34 59.54 10.13
CA PRO A 982 -7.34 58.34 9.30
C PRO A 982 -8.25 58.54 8.09
N ARG A 983 -7.83 57.99 6.95
CA ARG A 983 -8.65 57.95 5.73
C ARG A 983 -9.63 56.77 5.77
N ILE A 984 -9.19 55.68 6.38
CA ILE A 984 -10.00 54.48 6.66
C ILE A 984 -10.01 54.27 8.16
N ASP A 985 -11.18 54.27 8.78
CA ASP A 985 -11.34 53.79 10.15
C ASP A 985 -11.49 52.26 10.13
N ILE A 986 -10.43 51.56 10.56
CA ILE A 986 -10.34 50.10 10.47
C ILE A 986 -11.41 49.43 11.35
N ASN A 987 -11.64 49.99 12.55
CA ASN A 987 -12.56 49.43 13.53
C ASN A 987 -14.02 49.64 13.11
N GLU A 988 -14.34 50.83 12.60
CA GLU A 988 -15.67 51.13 12.07
C GLU A 988 -16.03 50.20 10.90
N GLU A 989 -15.11 50.04 9.95
CA GLU A 989 -15.34 49.19 8.77
C GLU A 989 -15.52 47.71 9.13
N MET A 990 -14.71 47.20 10.08
CA MET A 990 -14.79 45.82 10.58
C MET A 990 -15.97 45.58 11.51
N GLY A 991 -16.51 46.62 12.15
CA GLY A 991 -17.51 46.49 13.21
C GLY A 991 -16.97 45.85 14.49
N MET A 992 -15.65 45.76 14.64
CA MET A 992 -14.96 45.26 15.84
C MET A 992 -13.53 45.79 15.91
N GLU A 993 -12.94 45.76 17.09
CA GLU A 993 -11.53 46.08 17.29
C GLU A 993 -10.62 45.12 16.52
N TYR A 994 -9.80 45.65 15.61
CA TYR A 994 -8.93 44.80 14.77
C TYR A 994 -7.86 44.07 15.62
N ASP A 995 -7.37 44.67 16.71
CA ASP A 995 -6.42 44.02 17.63
C ASP A 995 -7.04 42.78 18.28
N ALA A 996 -8.33 42.86 18.67
CA ALA A 996 -9.06 41.73 19.23
C ALA A 996 -9.24 40.60 18.19
N TYR A 997 -9.46 40.95 16.92
CA TYR A 997 -9.51 39.99 15.82
C TYR A 997 -8.17 39.25 15.64
N LEU A 998 -7.06 39.99 15.60
CA LEU A 998 -5.71 39.42 15.45
C LEU A 998 -5.38 38.47 16.61
N ASP A 999 -5.57 38.91 17.85
CA ASP A 999 -5.29 38.12 19.05
C ASP A 999 -6.16 36.84 19.15
N GLN A 1000 -7.44 36.95 18.80
CA GLN A 1000 -8.35 35.80 18.81
C GLN A 1000 -7.89 34.72 17.82
N TRP A 1001 -7.47 35.12 16.62
CA TRP A 1001 -6.99 34.17 15.61
C TRP A 1001 -5.61 33.60 15.93
N ILE A 1002 -4.67 34.42 16.43
CA ILE A 1002 -3.35 33.94 16.86
C ILE A 1002 -3.51 32.85 17.94
N LYS A 1003 -4.35 33.08 18.96
CA LYS A 1003 -4.64 32.08 20.00
C LYS A 1003 -5.31 30.82 19.44
N LYS A 1004 -6.24 30.97 18.48
CA LYS A 1004 -6.89 29.83 17.82
C LYS A 1004 -5.91 28.98 16.99
N LEU A 1005 -4.86 29.59 16.43
CA LEU A 1005 -3.89 28.91 15.56
C LEU A 1005 -2.69 28.32 16.32
N GLN A 1006 -2.30 28.90 17.47
CA GLN A 1006 -1.14 28.46 18.28
C GLN A 1006 -1.15 26.96 18.70
N TYR A 1007 -2.32 26.31 18.71
CA TYR A 1007 -2.49 24.93 19.17
C TYR A 1007 -2.95 23.95 18.07
N ARG A 1008 -2.93 24.34 16.80
CA ARG A 1008 -3.54 23.55 15.71
C ARG A 1008 -2.52 23.06 14.69
N ARG A 1009 -2.82 21.88 14.12
CA ARG A 1009 -2.03 21.25 13.05
C ARG A 1009 -2.01 22.11 11.79
N VAL A 1010 -0.92 21.98 11.04
CA VAL A 1010 -0.73 22.53 9.71
C VAL A 1010 -1.87 22.05 8.79
N ASP A 1011 -2.55 22.99 8.12
CA ASP A 1011 -3.61 22.68 7.15
C ASP A 1011 -3.01 22.04 5.88
N ARG A 1012 -3.55 20.90 5.44
CA ARG A 1012 -3.01 20.08 4.32
C ARG A 1012 -3.56 20.44 2.96
N THR A 1013 -4.55 21.32 2.94
CA THR A 1013 -5.32 21.65 1.74
C THR A 1013 -5.06 23.08 1.30
N ASP A 1014 -4.74 23.97 2.24
CA ASP A 1014 -4.51 25.39 1.98
C ASP A 1014 -3.20 25.90 2.61
N LEU A 1015 -2.18 26.06 1.76
CA LEU A 1015 -0.90 26.67 2.11
C LEU A 1015 -1.02 28.10 2.67
N TRP A 1016 -2.00 28.90 2.23
CA TRP A 1016 -2.21 30.24 2.79
C TRP A 1016 -2.67 30.17 4.24
N LEU A 1017 -3.40 29.11 4.59
CA LEU A 1017 -3.80 28.87 5.97
C LEU A 1017 -2.62 28.47 6.84
N GLN A 1018 -1.63 27.77 6.28
CA GLN A 1018 -0.39 27.49 6.99
C GLN A 1018 0.43 28.76 7.27
N LEU A 1019 0.31 29.79 6.42
CA LEU A 1019 0.95 31.10 6.63
C LEU A 1019 0.13 32.04 7.52
N SER A 1020 -1.13 31.71 7.83
CA SER A 1020 -2.04 32.63 8.50
C SER A 1020 -1.49 33.17 9.82
N GLU A 1021 -0.79 32.33 10.61
CA GLU A 1021 -0.16 32.79 11.85
C GLU A 1021 0.94 33.83 11.58
N MET A 1022 1.78 33.62 10.57
CA MET A 1022 2.82 34.57 10.18
C MET A 1022 2.21 35.86 9.64
N GLN A 1023 1.16 35.77 8.81
CA GLN A 1023 0.45 36.93 8.28
C GLN A 1023 -0.17 37.77 9.39
N LEU A 1024 -0.85 37.13 10.35
CA LEU A 1024 -1.41 37.81 11.53
C LEU A 1024 -0.32 38.52 12.34
N LYS A 1025 0.83 37.87 12.57
CA LYS A 1025 1.95 38.47 13.31
C LYS A 1025 2.66 39.60 12.54
N VAL A 1026 2.78 39.49 11.22
CA VAL A 1026 3.29 40.58 10.36
C VAL A 1026 2.33 41.77 10.41
N THR A 1027 1.01 41.55 10.32
CA THR A 1027 0.02 42.62 10.47
C THR A 1027 0.11 43.26 11.86
N SER A 1028 0.24 42.44 12.92
CA SER A 1028 0.41 42.92 14.30
C SER A 1028 1.68 43.78 14.46
N LEU A 1029 2.78 43.39 13.82
CA LEU A 1029 4.04 44.16 13.81
C LEU A 1029 3.85 45.54 13.16
N LEU A 1030 2.99 45.63 12.13
CA LEU A 1030 2.74 46.88 11.41
C LEU A 1030 1.78 47.81 12.15
N THR A 1031 0.82 47.26 12.90
CA THR A 1031 -0.21 48.03 13.64
C THR A 1031 0.24 48.44 15.05
N SER A 1032 1.20 47.73 15.66
CA SER A 1032 1.68 47.99 17.03
C SER A 1032 2.17 49.44 17.25
N PRO A 1033 2.05 50.04 18.44
CA PRO A 1033 2.52 51.41 18.72
C PRO A 1033 4.05 51.57 18.62
N SER A 1034 4.54 52.72 18.13
CA SER A 1034 5.96 53.00 17.85
C SER A 1034 6.89 53.02 19.07
N ASP A 1035 6.37 53.12 20.30
CA ASP A 1035 7.17 53.41 21.50
C ASP A 1035 7.78 52.16 22.18
N SER A 1036 7.73 50.99 21.53
CA SER A 1036 8.13 49.69 22.11
C SER A 1036 9.26 48.98 21.35
N VAL A 1037 10.39 49.66 21.15
CA VAL A 1037 11.58 49.16 20.39
C VAL A 1037 11.98 47.71 20.72
N SER A 1038 12.05 47.36 22.01
CA SER A 1038 12.41 46.00 22.45
C SER A 1038 11.36 44.95 22.09
N SER A 1039 10.07 45.34 22.04
CA SER A 1039 8.96 44.46 21.66
C SER A 1039 9.02 44.12 20.18
N HIS A 1040 9.26 45.10 19.31
CA HIS A 1040 9.37 44.87 17.86
C HIS A 1040 10.55 43.95 17.49
N GLN A 1041 11.70 44.09 18.16
CA GLN A 1041 12.85 43.19 17.95
C GLN A 1041 12.55 41.75 18.38
N ALA A 1042 11.82 41.56 19.48
CA ALA A 1042 11.40 40.24 19.93
C ALA A 1042 10.43 39.58 18.92
N MET A 1043 9.42 40.31 18.46
CA MET A 1043 8.49 39.86 17.41
C MET A 1043 9.23 39.50 16.12
N CYS A 1044 10.26 40.28 15.75
CA CYS A 1044 11.04 40.02 14.55
C CYS A 1044 11.80 38.69 14.61
N LYS A 1045 12.48 38.43 15.73
CA LYS A 1045 13.19 37.15 15.94
C LYS A 1045 12.25 35.96 15.93
N GLU A 1046 11.07 36.13 16.52
CA GLU A 1046 10.03 35.10 16.50
C GLU A 1046 9.55 34.82 15.07
N LEU A 1047 9.22 35.85 14.29
CA LEU A 1047 8.83 35.73 12.88
C LEU A 1047 9.91 35.05 12.04
N LEU A 1048 11.19 35.43 12.19
CA LEU A 1048 12.30 34.78 11.50
C LEU A 1048 12.41 33.29 11.84
N SER A 1049 12.23 32.93 13.11
CA SER A 1049 12.19 31.53 13.54
C SER A 1049 11.01 30.77 12.92
N MET A 1050 9.85 31.42 12.80
CA MET A 1050 8.67 30.82 12.17
C MET A 1050 8.87 30.60 10.67
N TYR A 1051 9.36 31.62 9.94
CA TYR A 1051 9.69 31.48 8.52
C TYR A 1051 10.75 30.41 8.28
N HIS A 1052 11.79 30.32 9.13
CA HIS A 1052 12.79 29.26 9.01
C HIS A 1052 12.18 27.87 9.10
N LYS A 1053 11.36 27.64 10.13
CA LYS A 1053 10.67 26.36 10.35
C LYS A 1053 9.70 26.03 9.22
N GLN A 1054 8.98 27.03 8.68
CA GLN A 1054 7.99 26.81 7.63
C GLN A 1054 8.64 26.50 6.28
N ILE A 1055 9.70 27.23 5.91
CA ILE A 1055 10.42 27.03 4.64
C ILE A 1055 11.02 25.63 4.57
N GLU A 1056 11.62 25.16 5.67
CA GLU A 1056 12.22 23.82 5.71
C GLU A 1056 11.22 22.67 5.66
N LYS A 1057 9.94 22.92 5.97
CA LYS A 1057 8.97 21.85 6.24
C LYS A 1057 7.78 21.79 5.31
N THR A 1058 7.31 22.91 4.78
CA THR A 1058 6.01 22.94 4.10
C THR A 1058 5.82 24.00 3.03
N MET A 1059 6.73 24.98 2.88
CA MET A 1059 6.52 26.11 1.97
C MET A 1059 6.96 25.81 0.53
N ASN A 1060 6.05 26.01 -0.43
CA ASN A 1060 6.34 25.83 -1.86
C ASN A 1060 6.87 27.08 -2.56
N ILE A 1061 7.33 26.92 -3.82
CA ILE A 1061 7.96 27.99 -4.61
C ILE A 1061 7.01 29.18 -4.81
N LYS A 1062 5.76 28.94 -5.20
CA LYS A 1062 4.76 29.99 -5.41
C LYS A 1062 4.52 30.82 -4.14
N VAL A 1063 4.43 30.15 -3.00
CA VAL A 1063 4.16 30.78 -1.70
C VAL A 1063 5.37 31.56 -1.21
N LEU A 1064 6.57 30.98 -1.29
CA LEU A 1064 7.84 31.66 -0.97
C LEU A 1064 8.00 32.95 -1.79
N VAL A 1065 7.72 32.86 -3.09
CA VAL A 1065 7.68 34.01 -3.99
C VAL A 1065 6.67 35.06 -3.55
N GLY A 1066 5.45 34.64 -3.22
CA GLY A 1066 4.38 35.55 -2.80
C GLY A 1066 4.75 36.31 -1.52
N GLU A 1067 5.35 35.63 -0.55
CA GLU A 1067 5.84 36.22 0.70
C GLU A 1067 7.00 37.18 0.45
N TYR A 1068 7.96 36.82 -0.41
CA TYR A 1068 9.04 37.74 -0.82
C TYR A 1068 8.48 39.02 -1.43
N GLU A 1069 7.54 38.91 -2.37
CA GLU A 1069 6.89 40.05 -3.00
C GLU A 1069 6.08 40.89 -2.01
N HIS A 1070 5.45 40.24 -1.03
CA HIS A 1070 4.73 40.95 0.00
C HIS A 1070 5.67 41.78 0.87
N MET A 1071 6.79 41.21 1.33
CA MET A 1071 7.80 41.93 2.11
C MET A 1071 8.43 43.08 1.31
N LEU A 1072 8.65 42.87 0.01
CA LEU A 1072 9.16 43.89 -0.91
C LEU A 1072 8.18 45.06 -1.05
N PHE A 1073 6.90 44.77 -1.21
CA PHE A 1073 5.84 45.78 -1.20
C PHE A 1073 5.86 46.59 0.11
N LEU A 1074 5.90 45.91 1.27
CA LEU A 1074 5.91 46.58 2.57
C LEU A 1074 7.12 47.51 2.72
N LYS A 1075 8.31 47.03 2.36
CA LYS A 1075 9.54 47.83 2.35
C LYS A 1075 9.37 49.11 1.55
N HIS A 1076 8.83 49.03 0.34
CA HIS A 1076 8.72 50.19 -0.54
C HIS A 1076 7.69 51.21 -0.04
N ILE A 1077 6.51 50.75 0.40
CA ILE A 1077 5.45 51.64 0.88
C ILE A 1077 5.85 52.33 2.19
N LEU A 1078 6.45 51.59 3.13
CA LEU A 1078 6.94 52.18 4.38
C LEU A 1078 7.96 53.30 4.11
N GLY A 1079 8.80 53.16 3.07
CA GLY A 1079 9.80 54.15 2.68
C GLY A 1079 9.20 55.40 2.01
N LYS A 1080 8.01 55.28 1.40
CA LYS A 1080 7.28 56.42 0.81
C LYS A 1080 6.61 57.31 1.87
N PHE A 1081 6.10 56.73 2.96
CA PHE A 1081 5.20 57.42 3.89
C PHE A 1081 5.73 57.62 5.31
N SER A 1082 6.83 56.96 5.72
CA SER A 1082 7.27 57.00 7.11
C SER A 1082 8.80 56.91 7.28
N ASP A 1083 9.31 57.48 8.38
CA ASP A 1083 10.68 57.31 8.88
C ASP A 1083 10.73 56.19 9.96
N MET A 1084 9.82 55.20 9.89
CA MET A 1084 9.72 54.09 10.85
C MET A 1084 10.83 53.05 10.63
N LYS A 1085 12.06 53.45 10.97
CA LYS A 1085 13.29 52.68 10.72
C LYS A 1085 13.26 51.27 11.31
N GLU A 1086 12.62 51.06 12.45
CA GLU A 1086 12.61 49.75 13.13
C GLU A 1086 11.69 48.73 12.47
N ARG A 1087 10.45 49.10 12.15
CA ARG A 1087 9.52 48.24 11.39
C ARG A 1087 10.10 47.91 10.02
N MET A 1088 10.68 48.91 9.37
CA MET A 1088 11.40 48.75 8.11
C MET A 1088 12.56 47.76 8.24
N GLY A 1089 13.37 47.87 9.31
CA GLY A 1089 14.49 46.97 9.58
C GLY A 1089 14.06 45.51 9.67
N CYS A 1090 13.00 45.23 10.44
CA CYS A 1090 12.48 43.86 10.55
C CYS A 1090 11.96 43.30 9.21
N ILE A 1091 11.20 44.10 8.44
CA ILE A 1091 10.72 43.68 7.13
C ILE A 1091 11.88 43.41 6.16
N ILE A 1092 12.96 44.21 6.23
CA ILE A 1092 14.17 43.97 5.43
C ILE A 1092 14.84 42.67 5.84
N GLU A 1093 15.01 42.41 7.14
CA GLU A 1093 15.62 41.15 7.64
C GLU A 1093 14.82 39.92 7.19
N ILE A 1094 13.49 39.93 7.32
CA ILE A 1094 12.62 38.84 6.86
C ILE A 1094 12.74 38.66 5.34
N LYS A 1095 12.71 39.75 4.58
CA LYS A 1095 12.88 39.72 3.12
C LYS A 1095 14.21 39.10 2.70
N GLU A 1096 15.31 39.52 3.33
CA GLU A 1096 16.65 39.00 3.06
C GLU A 1096 16.80 37.54 3.50
N PHE A 1097 16.13 37.14 4.56
CA PHE A 1097 16.05 35.75 4.98
C PHE A 1097 15.36 34.88 3.92
N ILE A 1098 14.16 35.28 3.47
CA ILE A 1098 13.39 34.60 2.43
C ILE A 1098 14.18 34.53 1.11
N ALA A 1099 14.88 35.61 0.75
CA ALA A 1099 15.66 35.69 -0.49
C ALA A 1099 16.74 34.61 -0.62
N LYS A 1100 17.28 34.11 0.50
CA LYS A 1100 18.29 33.03 0.51
C LYS A 1100 17.77 31.68 0.01
N TYR A 1101 16.45 31.51 -0.03
CA TYR A 1101 15.78 30.27 -0.43
C TYR A 1101 15.10 30.39 -1.79
N LEU A 1102 15.03 31.58 -2.39
CA LEU A 1102 14.48 31.72 -3.73
C LEU A 1102 15.45 31.06 -4.72
N PRO A 1103 14.97 30.17 -5.62
CA PRO A 1103 15.81 29.69 -6.72
C PRO A 1103 16.27 30.90 -7.54
N GLY A 1104 17.44 30.86 -8.17
CA GLY A 1104 17.98 31.98 -8.95
C GLY A 1104 16.96 32.50 -9.97
N MET A 1105 16.25 33.58 -9.60
CA MET A 1105 15.11 34.17 -10.31
C MET A 1105 15.49 35.38 -11.13
#